data_AF-A0A914B8R3-F1
#
_entry.id   AF-A0A914B8R3-F1
#
_cell.length_a   1.000
_cell.length_b   1.000
_cell.length_c   1.000
_cell.angle_alpha   90.00
_cell.angle_beta   90.00
_cell.angle_gamma   90.00
#
_symmetry.space_group_name_H-M   'P 1'
#
loop_
_entity.id
_entity.type
_entity.pdbx_description
1 polymer ?
#
loop_
_entity_poly.entity_id
_entity_poly.type
_entity_poly.pdbx_seq_one_letter_code
_entity_poly.pdbx_strand_id
1 'polypeptide(L)'
;MNIVAPTDPGQDFATVTWNSPNVTDNSGELISPTLSHVSGSTFPLGITTVDVNATDSSSNIGSCFFTIDVQDSQAPIVECPMNIVTGTDRGQDFATVMWYAPNVTDNSGESITAILSHVSGSTFPLGMTTVSVDATDSSGRTGSCSFTVTVLDGESPSITCPANQTVAMDSGKNFATVVLPSPASSFDNSGVYTVTIDVDKRFYFVNDIVSFDLAASPHLVQYTATDDAGNSARCDMYIIVCDIDDCDPNPCLNGGTKSDGVDSYTCTCAPGYTDSNCTTDIDDCFPDPCLNNGTCSDGVNGFTCECAEGFEGQNCSTNIDDCHSQVCFNGGTCIDGIGGYTCECVAGFEGDDCFTNIDDCDPHPCLNGGTCSDALNGYTCTCAPGYTDINCSKEIDECNPNPCMNGGVCTDGINDYTCTCAPGYTDDNCTTDIDDCDPNPCLNGGTCSDGVDSYTCTCAPGYIDSNCTTDIDYCFPDPCLNNGTCSDGVNGFTCECPEGFEGQNCSTNIDDCHSQVCFNGGTCIDGIGGYTCECVAGFEGDDCFTNIDDCDPHPCLNGGTCSDALNGYTCTCAPGYTDINCSKEIDECNPNPCMNGGVCTDGINDYTCTCAPGYTDDNCTTDIDDCDPNPCLNGGTCSDGVDSYTCTCAPGYIDSNCTIDIDDCFPDPCLNNGTCSDGVNGFTCECAEGFEGQNCSTNIDDCDPHPCFNGGTCSDALNGYTCTCAPGYTDINCSKEIDECNPNPCMNGGVCTDGINDYTCTCAPGYTDDNCTTDIDDCDPNPCLNGGTCSDGVDSYTCTCAPGYIDSNCTTDIDDCFPDPCLNNGTCSDGVNGFTCECAEGFEGRNCSTNIDDCHAQACFNEGTCIDGINGYTCECLAGFEGRDCLANIDDCDPDPCMNGATCSDGINRFTCACAEGFSGENCSINIDDCNPNPCMNDGTCIDGTSSFVCECAKGFEGKDCEISKLIHKT
;
A
#
# COMPACT_ATOMS: atom_id res chain seq x y z
N MET A 1 34.43 17.79 -68.47
CA MET A 1 34.08 18.98 -67.64
C MET A 1 33.87 18.47 -66.21
N ASN A 2 34.00 19.31 -65.18
CA ASN A 2 33.52 18.96 -63.84
C ASN A 2 32.65 20.14 -63.39
N ILE A 3 31.39 19.88 -63.06
CA ILE A 3 30.43 20.90 -62.63
C ILE A 3 30.23 20.68 -61.13
N VAL A 4 30.54 21.69 -60.32
CA VAL A 4 30.24 21.68 -58.89
C VAL A 4 29.02 22.56 -58.68
N ALA A 5 27.98 22.04 -58.06
CA ALA A 5 26.74 22.77 -57.80
C ALA A 5 26.35 22.63 -56.32
N PRO A 6 25.91 23.73 -55.66
CA PRO A 6 25.29 23.62 -54.35
C PRO A 6 23.90 22.98 -54.47
N THR A 7 23.42 22.34 -53.40
CA THR A 7 22.00 21.98 -53.26
C THR A 7 21.07 23.18 -53.47
N ASP A 8 19.91 22.94 -54.08
CA ASP A 8 18.85 23.94 -54.19
C ASP A 8 18.29 24.25 -52.78
N PRO A 9 17.83 25.49 -52.49
CA PRO A 9 17.42 25.86 -51.13
C PRO A 9 16.33 24.95 -50.54
N GLY A 10 16.63 24.30 -49.41
CA GLY A 10 15.70 23.40 -48.72
C GLY A 10 15.50 22.04 -49.41
N GLN A 11 16.33 21.70 -50.40
CA GLN A 11 16.27 20.42 -51.12
C GLN A 11 17.57 19.61 -50.93
N ASP A 12 17.48 18.30 -51.11
CA ASP A 12 18.59 17.33 -51.06
C ASP A 12 19.23 17.08 -52.45
N PHE A 13 18.84 17.85 -53.46
CA PHE A 13 19.33 17.80 -54.83
C PHE A 13 19.66 19.20 -55.38
N ALA A 14 20.37 19.23 -56.51
CA ALA A 14 20.62 20.45 -57.28
C ALA A 14 20.11 20.31 -58.72
N THR A 15 19.47 21.33 -59.24
CA THR A 15 19.08 21.42 -60.65
C THR A 15 20.25 21.98 -61.47
N VAL A 16 20.87 21.15 -62.32
CA VAL A 16 22.12 21.51 -63.01
C VAL A 16 21.89 21.63 -64.52
N THR A 17 22.27 22.78 -65.09
CA THR A 17 22.23 23.02 -66.55
C THR A 17 23.63 23.10 -67.15
N TRP A 18 23.81 22.58 -68.36
CA TRP A 18 25.06 22.67 -69.12
C TRP A 18 24.82 22.86 -70.62
N ASN A 19 25.82 23.39 -71.31
CA ASN A 19 25.80 23.53 -72.76
C ASN A 19 25.98 22.16 -73.44
N SER A 20 25.29 21.94 -74.57
CA SER A 20 25.40 20.69 -75.33
C SER A 20 26.87 20.39 -75.72
N PRO A 21 27.35 19.15 -75.55
CA PRO A 21 28.71 18.77 -75.92
C PRO A 21 29.00 19.02 -77.41
N ASN A 22 30.18 19.55 -77.71
CA ASN A 22 30.58 19.75 -79.09
C ASN A 22 31.02 18.41 -79.72
N VAL A 23 30.34 17.99 -80.79
CA VAL A 23 30.64 16.78 -81.56
C VAL A 23 31.09 17.19 -82.96
N THR A 24 32.25 16.70 -83.39
CA THR A 24 32.79 16.94 -84.72
C THR A 24 33.16 15.62 -85.36
N ASP A 25 32.71 15.38 -86.58
CA ASP A 25 33.13 14.25 -87.39
C ASP A 25 33.92 14.70 -88.62
N ASN A 26 34.91 13.91 -89.03
CA ASN A 26 35.79 14.27 -90.15
C ASN A 26 35.12 14.09 -91.53
N SER A 27 33.93 13.50 -91.61
CA SER A 27 33.11 13.45 -92.83
C SER A 27 32.29 14.73 -93.06
N GLY A 28 32.16 15.59 -92.05
CA GLY A 28 31.30 16.79 -92.10
C GLY A 28 29.82 16.52 -91.80
N GLU A 29 29.46 15.31 -91.38
CA GLU A 29 28.13 14.93 -90.90
C GLU A 29 27.76 15.74 -89.63
N LEU A 30 26.50 16.20 -89.57
CA LEU A 30 25.93 16.81 -88.36
C LEU A 30 25.41 15.71 -87.45
N ILE A 31 26.18 15.36 -86.42
CA ILE A 31 25.84 14.33 -85.45
C ILE A 31 25.40 15.01 -84.15
N SER A 32 24.27 14.57 -83.59
CA SER A 32 23.82 15.00 -82.26
C SER A 32 24.35 14.03 -81.19
N PRO A 33 24.93 14.53 -80.08
CA PRO A 33 25.34 13.67 -78.97
C PRO A 33 24.12 13.08 -78.26
N THR A 34 24.24 11.82 -77.86
CA THR A 34 23.33 11.16 -76.91
C THR A 34 23.94 11.25 -75.52
N LEU A 35 23.20 11.81 -74.57
CA LEU A 35 23.61 12.00 -73.18
C LEU A 35 22.87 11.00 -72.28
N SER A 36 23.54 10.49 -71.23
CA SER A 36 22.86 9.67 -70.21
C SER A 36 21.89 10.47 -69.32
N HIS A 37 22.05 11.80 -69.26
CA HIS A 37 21.20 12.71 -68.49
C HIS A 37 20.89 13.97 -69.32
N VAL A 38 19.75 14.62 -69.05
CA VAL A 38 19.31 15.83 -69.77
C VAL A 38 19.76 17.09 -69.01
N SER A 39 20.21 18.13 -69.72
CA SER A 39 20.52 19.42 -69.09
C SER A 39 19.27 20.01 -68.45
N GLY A 40 19.36 20.40 -67.17
CA GLY A 40 18.22 20.85 -66.37
C GLY A 40 17.56 19.75 -65.54
N SER A 41 18.10 18.53 -65.54
CA SER A 41 17.71 17.49 -64.59
C SER A 41 18.19 17.81 -63.15
N THR A 42 17.55 17.17 -62.17
CA THR A 42 17.95 17.20 -60.77
C THR A 42 18.98 16.12 -60.48
N PHE A 43 19.97 16.45 -59.64
CA PHE A 43 21.05 15.55 -59.26
C PHE A 43 21.12 15.46 -57.72
N PRO A 44 21.13 14.25 -57.15
CA PRO A 44 21.26 14.08 -55.70
C PRO A 44 22.66 14.46 -55.22
N LEU A 45 22.81 14.65 -53.91
CA LEU A 45 24.09 14.87 -53.24
C LEU A 45 25.17 13.85 -53.65
N GLY A 46 26.39 14.35 -53.89
CA GLY A 46 27.55 13.58 -54.32
C GLY A 46 27.83 13.65 -55.81
N ILE A 47 28.65 12.71 -56.29
CA ILE A 47 29.18 12.74 -57.66
C ILE A 47 28.32 11.88 -58.59
N THR A 48 27.67 12.52 -59.56
CA THR A 48 27.00 11.84 -60.68
C THR A 48 27.87 11.94 -61.95
N THR A 49 27.98 10.84 -62.69
CA THR A 49 28.71 10.80 -63.97
C THR A 49 27.73 10.90 -65.13
N VAL A 50 27.97 11.84 -66.05
CA VAL A 50 27.21 11.99 -67.29
C VAL A 50 28.04 11.49 -68.46
N ASP A 51 27.56 10.42 -69.09
CA ASP A 51 28.16 9.80 -70.27
C ASP A 51 27.63 10.46 -71.53
N VAL A 52 28.54 10.71 -72.47
CA VAL A 52 28.27 11.32 -73.77
C VAL A 52 28.74 10.36 -74.85
N ASN A 53 27.81 9.93 -75.70
CA ASN A 53 28.11 9.08 -76.85
C ASN A 53 27.63 9.76 -78.14
N ALA A 54 28.40 9.64 -79.21
CA ALA A 54 28.00 10.06 -80.55
C ALA A 54 28.32 8.94 -81.54
N THR A 55 27.36 8.60 -82.39
CA THR A 55 27.50 7.53 -83.39
C THR A 55 27.30 8.12 -84.78
N ASP A 56 28.25 7.90 -85.68
CA ASP A 56 28.13 8.35 -87.08
C ASP A 56 27.31 7.37 -87.95
N SER A 57 26.98 7.77 -89.17
CA SER A 57 26.27 6.92 -90.14
C SER A 57 27.03 5.64 -90.54
N SER A 58 28.33 5.56 -90.24
CA SER A 58 29.21 4.39 -90.44
C SER A 58 29.34 3.52 -89.18
N SER A 59 28.55 3.79 -88.13
CA SER A 59 28.57 3.09 -86.83
C SER A 59 29.87 3.24 -86.03
N ASN A 60 30.69 4.25 -86.29
CA ASN A 60 31.80 4.60 -85.40
C ASN A 60 31.26 5.35 -84.18
N ILE A 61 31.78 5.03 -83.00
CA ILE A 61 31.33 5.62 -81.73
C ILE A 61 32.46 6.46 -81.12
N GLY A 62 32.19 7.74 -80.90
CA GLY A 62 32.99 8.60 -80.03
C GLY A 62 32.33 8.73 -78.66
N SER A 63 33.08 8.50 -77.59
CA SER A 63 32.57 8.64 -76.22
C SER A 63 33.44 9.52 -75.34
N CYS A 64 32.81 10.26 -74.44
CA CYS A 64 33.47 10.97 -73.35
C CYS A 64 32.52 11.08 -72.16
N PHE A 65 33.01 11.58 -71.02
CA PHE A 65 32.19 11.78 -69.83
C PHE A 65 32.57 13.07 -69.11
N PHE A 66 31.66 13.54 -68.27
CA PHE A 66 31.91 14.61 -67.30
C PHE A 66 31.18 14.29 -66.00
N THR A 67 31.58 14.95 -64.92
CA THR A 67 31.01 14.74 -63.59
C THR A 67 30.24 15.97 -63.12
N ILE A 68 29.19 15.73 -62.36
CA ILE A 68 28.44 16.71 -61.58
C ILE A 68 28.64 16.34 -60.11
N ASP A 69 29.25 17.23 -59.34
CA ASP A 69 29.47 17.10 -57.90
C ASP A 69 28.51 18.04 -57.17
N VAL A 70 27.43 17.47 -56.63
CA VAL A 70 26.46 18.22 -55.83
C VAL A 70 26.92 18.21 -54.39
N GLN A 71 27.23 19.40 -53.88
CA GLN A 71 27.68 19.59 -52.50
C GLN A 71 26.59 20.28 -51.72
N ASP A 72 26.32 19.79 -50.51
CA ASP A 72 25.46 20.54 -49.61
C ASP A 72 26.15 21.87 -49.30
N SER A 73 25.37 22.95 -49.17
CA SER A 73 25.85 24.32 -48.94
C SER A 73 25.14 25.03 -47.77
N GLN A 74 24.13 24.41 -47.17
CA GLN A 74 23.32 25.03 -46.13
C GLN A 74 23.74 24.52 -44.75
N ALA A 75 23.75 25.41 -43.76
CA ALA A 75 24.04 25.00 -42.39
C ALA A 75 22.77 24.40 -41.75
N PRO A 76 22.92 23.49 -40.77
CA PRO A 76 21.77 22.90 -40.10
C PRO A 76 20.93 23.95 -39.37
N ILE A 77 19.62 23.75 -39.37
CA ILE A 77 18.67 24.56 -38.61
C ILE A 77 18.54 23.94 -37.22
N VAL A 78 18.82 24.73 -36.19
CA VAL A 78 18.74 24.31 -34.78
C VAL A 78 17.62 25.09 -34.09
N GLU A 79 16.59 24.37 -33.66
CA GLU A 79 15.50 24.94 -32.85
C GLU A 79 15.74 24.65 -31.38
N CYS A 80 15.90 25.71 -30.60
CA CYS A 80 16.13 25.63 -29.16
C CYS A 80 14.82 25.54 -28.37
N PRO A 81 14.85 24.90 -27.18
CA PRO A 81 13.79 25.05 -26.18
C PRO A 81 13.54 26.51 -25.80
N MET A 82 12.37 26.77 -25.19
CA MET A 82 12.05 28.07 -24.60
C MET A 82 12.89 28.33 -23.34
N ASN A 83 12.99 29.61 -22.95
CA ASN A 83 13.63 30.01 -21.68
C ASN A 83 12.86 29.44 -20.48
N ILE A 84 13.58 28.98 -19.46
CA ILE A 84 13.02 28.33 -18.27
C ILE A 84 13.25 29.21 -17.05
N VAL A 85 12.23 29.39 -16.22
CA VAL A 85 12.30 30.08 -14.92
C VAL A 85 11.80 29.11 -13.85
N THR A 86 12.61 28.87 -12.82
CA THR A 86 12.28 27.93 -11.73
C THR A 86 12.80 28.43 -10.39
N GLY A 87 12.24 27.92 -9.30
CA GLY A 87 12.81 28.06 -7.95
C GLY A 87 13.96 27.09 -7.71
N THR A 88 14.75 27.32 -6.65
CA THR A 88 15.72 26.34 -6.12
C THR A 88 15.05 25.04 -5.70
N ASP A 89 15.78 23.93 -5.81
CA ASP A 89 15.36 22.65 -5.23
C ASP A 89 15.37 22.77 -3.69
N ARG A 90 14.46 22.09 -3.01
CA ARG A 90 14.25 22.25 -1.55
C ARG A 90 15.54 22.07 -0.75
N GLY A 91 15.95 23.12 -0.04
CA GLY A 91 17.15 23.17 0.80
C GLY A 91 18.48 23.17 0.03
N GLN A 92 18.45 23.46 -1.27
CA GLN A 92 19.64 23.54 -2.14
C GLN A 92 19.82 24.96 -2.70
N ASP A 93 21.05 25.29 -3.13
CA ASP A 93 21.42 26.57 -3.77
C ASP A 93 21.35 26.51 -5.32
N PHE A 94 20.78 25.42 -5.85
CA PHE A 94 20.62 25.16 -7.28
C PHE A 94 19.25 24.56 -7.58
N ALA A 95 18.88 24.53 -8.86
CA ALA A 95 17.72 23.80 -9.37
C ALA A 95 18.14 22.78 -10.42
N THR A 96 17.55 21.60 -10.39
CA THR A 96 17.73 20.57 -11.42
C THR A 96 16.71 20.77 -12.52
N VAL A 97 17.15 21.07 -13.74
CA VAL A 97 16.25 21.50 -14.83
C VAL A 97 16.23 20.51 -15.98
N MET A 98 15.03 20.13 -16.42
CA MET A 98 14.78 19.22 -17.54
C MET A 98 14.18 20.00 -18.73
N TRP A 99 14.62 19.67 -19.95
CA TRP A 99 14.05 20.16 -21.20
C TRP A 99 14.05 19.07 -22.29
N TYR A 100 13.22 19.26 -23.30
CA TYR A 100 13.17 18.41 -24.49
C TYR A 100 14.41 18.61 -25.37
N ALA A 101 14.83 17.56 -26.07
CA ALA A 101 15.97 17.62 -26.96
C ALA A 101 15.75 18.69 -28.07
N PRO A 102 16.76 19.52 -28.38
CA PRO A 102 16.67 20.50 -29.47
C PRO A 102 16.45 19.79 -30.80
N ASN A 103 15.58 20.35 -31.64
CA ASN A 103 15.31 19.81 -32.96
C ASN A 103 16.40 20.32 -33.93
N VAL A 104 17.08 19.40 -34.61
CA VAL A 104 18.12 19.70 -35.59
C VAL A 104 17.70 19.11 -36.92
N THR A 105 17.49 19.96 -37.90
CA THR A 105 17.15 19.56 -39.27
C THR A 105 18.14 20.12 -40.25
N ASP A 106 18.37 19.38 -41.34
CA ASP A 106 19.27 19.79 -42.41
C ASP A 106 18.76 19.24 -43.74
N ASN A 107 18.94 19.99 -44.82
CA ASN A 107 18.48 19.63 -46.16
C ASN A 107 19.26 18.44 -46.75
N SER A 108 20.42 18.08 -46.19
CA SER A 108 21.16 16.88 -46.62
C SER A 108 20.49 15.56 -46.23
N GLY A 109 19.48 15.60 -45.36
CA GLY A 109 18.84 14.39 -44.81
C GLY A 109 19.71 13.62 -43.82
N GLU A 110 20.84 14.18 -43.41
CA GLU A 110 21.72 13.61 -42.39
C GLU A 110 21.11 13.71 -40.99
N SER A 111 21.28 12.66 -40.18
CA SER A 111 20.97 12.73 -38.75
C SER A 111 22.12 13.41 -38.00
N ILE A 112 21.95 14.69 -37.70
CA ILE A 112 22.95 15.51 -37.00
C ILE A 112 22.66 15.51 -35.50
N THR A 113 23.71 15.33 -34.70
CA THR A 113 23.61 15.39 -33.23
C THR A 113 23.92 16.78 -32.72
N ALA A 114 23.06 17.31 -31.84
CA ALA A 114 23.30 18.57 -31.16
C ALA A 114 24.37 18.43 -30.07
N ILE A 115 25.27 19.40 -29.98
CA ILE A 115 26.27 19.56 -28.94
C ILE A 115 25.77 20.64 -27.99
N LEU A 116 25.45 20.25 -26.75
CA LEU A 116 24.95 21.17 -25.74
C LEU A 116 26.05 21.53 -24.74
N SER A 117 26.09 22.80 -24.33
CA SER A 117 26.93 23.25 -23.20
C SER A 117 26.54 22.61 -21.87
N HIS A 118 25.27 22.23 -21.71
CA HIS A 118 24.69 21.59 -20.53
C HIS A 118 23.72 20.50 -20.98
N VAL A 119 23.64 19.39 -20.25
CA VAL A 119 22.70 18.29 -20.58
C VAL A 119 21.38 18.47 -19.83
N SER A 120 20.27 18.02 -20.42
CA SER A 120 18.97 18.00 -19.74
C SER A 120 19.08 17.19 -18.43
N GLY A 121 18.61 17.75 -17.33
CA GLY A 121 18.80 17.23 -15.97
C GLY A 121 20.06 17.73 -15.26
N SER A 122 20.78 18.71 -15.81
CA SER A 122 21.88 19.40 -15.11
C SER A 122 21.35 20.28 -13.98
N THR A 123 22.21 20.54 -12.99
CA THR A 123 21.96 21.51 -11.92
C THR A 123 22.41 22.91 -12.34
N PHE A 124 21.59 23.92 -12.02
CA PHE A 124 21.85 25.32 -12.33
C PHE A 124 21.87 26.14 -11.04
N PRO A 125 22.92 26.94 -10.79
CA PRO A 125 22.98 27.79 -9.60
C PRO A 125 21.98 28.96 -9.71
N LEU A 126 21.75 29.63 -8.58
CA LEU A 126 20.99 30.88 -8.53
C LEU A 126 21.41 31.90 -9.59
N GLY A 127 20.42 32.54 -10.20
CA GLY A 127 20.60 33.50 -11.28
C GLY A 127 20.37 32.93 -12.67
N MET A 128 20.92 33.62 -13.68
CA MET A 128 20.68 33.29 -15.08
C MET A 128 21.89 32.55 -15.68
N THR A 129 21.65 31.36 -16.23
CA THR A 129 22.63 30.58 -16.99
C THR A 129 22.17 30.44 -18.43
N THR A 130 23.08 30.69 -19.39
CA THR A 130 22.80 30.51 -20.83
C THR A 130 23.24 29.11 -21.27
N VAL A 131 22.33 28.37 -21.89
CA VAL A 131 22.62 27.07 -22.51
C VAL A 131 22.75 27.29 -24.02
N SER A 132 23.96 27.11 -24.56
CA SER A 132 24.22 27.08 -25.99
C SER A 132 24.04 25.68 -26.57
N VAL A 133 23.49 25.63 -27.79
CA VAL A 133 23.28 24.42 -28.59
C VAL A 133 23.90 24.65 -29.97
N ASP A 134 24.86 23.82 -30.33
CA ASP A 134 25.55 23.86 -31.62
C ASP A 134 25.34 22.54 -32.38
N ALA A 135 25.17 22.59 -33.69
CA ALA A 135 25.10 21.40 -34.55
C ALA A 135 26.03 21.59 -35.76
N THR A 136 26.77 20.54 -36.13
CA THR A 136 27.69 20.58 -37.28
C THR A 136 27.32 19.48 -38.28
N ASP A 137 27.09 19.83 -39.54
CA ASP A 137 26.83 18.87 -40.61
C ASP A 137 28.11 18.14 -41.07
N SER A 138 27.98 17.08 -41.87
CA SER A 138 29.13 16.37 -42.47
C SER A 138 29.98 17.22 -43.42
N SER A 139 29.43 18.34 -43.91
CA SER A 139 30.14 19.31 -44.74
C SER A 139 30.93 20.35 -43.91
N GLY A 140 30.86 20.30 -42.58
CA GLY A 140 31.58 21.15 -41.65
C GLY A 140 30.95 22.53 -41.40
N ARG A 141 29.68 22.75 -41.78
CA ARG A 141 28.94 23.99 -41.44
C ARG A 141 28.22 23.84 -40.11
N THR A 142 28.03 24.98 -39.44
CA THR A 142 27.50 25.03 -38.07
C THR A 142 26.23 25.85 -37.97
N GLY A 143 25.20 25.27 -37.36
CA GLY A 143 24.00 25.94 -36.88
C GLY A 143 24.05 26.09 -35.37
N SER A 144 23.53 27.18 -34.82
CA SER A 144 23.54 27.42 -33.37
C SER A 144 22.29 28.16 -32.90
N CYS A 145 21.87 27.87 -31.67
CA CYS A 145 20.87 28.61 -30.93
C CYS A 145 21.19 28.58 -29.43
N SER A 146 20.48 29.38 -28.62
CA SER A 146 20.66 29.38 -27.17
C SER A 146 19.37 29.74 -26.44
N PHE A 147 19.18 29.18 -25.25
CA PHE A 147 18.11 29.54 -24.31
C PHE A 147 18.68 29.79 -22.90
N THR A 148 17.89 30.41 -22.03
CA THR A 148 18.32 30.74 -20.66
C THR A 148 17.54 29.96 -19.62
N VAL A 149 18.24 29.47 -18.60
CA VAL A 149 17.67 28.94 -17.36
C VAL A 149 17.87 29.98 -16.26
N THR A 150 16.78 30.45 -15.65
CA THR A 150 16.80 31.40 -14.54
C THR A 150 16.33 30.70 -13.27
N VAL A 151 17.22 30.56 -12.30
CA VAL A 151 16.90 30.00 -10.98
C VAL A 151 16.71 31.14 -9.99
N LEU A 152 15.54 31.18 -9.38
CA LEU A 152 15.14 32.15 -8.37
C LEU A 152 15.15 31.50 -6.99
N ASP A 153 15.47 32.28 -5.96
CA ASP A 153 15.34 31.83 -4.59
C ASP A 153 13.90 32.06 -4.09
N GLY A 154 13.24 30.99 -3.68
CA GLY A 154 11.86 31.01 -3.18
C GLY A 154 11.71 30.46 -1.76
N GLU A 155 12.80 30.09 -1.11
CA GLU A 155 12.79 29.55 0.24
C GLU A 155 13.06 30.66 1.26
N SER A 156 12.44 30.59 2.44
CA SER A 156 12.73 31.55 3.51
C SER A 156 13.94 31.11 4.34
N PRO A 157 14.75 32.06 4.85
CA PRO A 157 15.87 31.74 5.73
C PRO A 157 15.44 30.95 6.97
N SER A 158 16.32 30.10 7.49
CA SER A 158 16.14 29.43 8.77
C SER A 158 16.83 30.21 9.88
N ILE A 159 16.13 30.50 10.98
CA ILE A 159 16.67 31.20 12.14
C ILE A 159 16.23 30.56 13.46
N THR A 160 17.18 30.33 14.36
CA THR A 160 16.95 29.82 15.72
C THR A 160 17.33 30.87 16.74
N CYS A 161 16.40 31.15 17.66
CA CYS A 161 16.59 32.18 18.67
C CYS A 161 17.51 31.73 19.81
N PRO A 162 18.24 32.68 20.43
CA PRO A 162 18.93 32.44 21.68
C PRO A 162 17.95 32.07 22.79
N ALA A 163 18.44 31.37 23.82
CA ALA A 163 17.66 31.12 25.02
C ALA A 163 17.31 32.44 25.74
N ASN A 164 16.18 32.45 26.45
CA ASN A 164 15.79 33.56 27.31
C ASN A 164 16.88 33.87 28.35
N GLN A 165 17.09 35.15 28.66
CA GLN A 165 18.11 35.59 29.61
C GLN A 165 17.47 36.26 30.82
N THR A 166 17.98 35.94 32.01
CA THR A 166 17.65 36.66 33.25
C THR A 166 18.89 37.42 33.71
N VAL A 167 18.77 38.73 33.88
CA VAL A 167 19.89 39.62 34.22
C VAL A 167 19.53 40.47 35.43
N ALA A 168 20.42 40.54 36.41
CA ALA A 168 20.26 41.41 37.57
C ALA A 168 20.51 42.88 37.20
N MET A 169 19.78 43.80 37.85
CA MET A 169 20.07 45.23 37.74
C MET A 169 21.51 45.55 38.14
N ASP A 170 22.12 46.49 37.42
CA ASP A 170 23.47 46.96 37.74
C ASP A 170 23.48 47.58 39.14
N SER A 171 24.53 47.33 39.91
CA SER A 171 24.61 47.77 41.31
C SER A 171 24.37 49.29 41.45
N GLY A 172 23.31 49.65 42.18
CA GLY A 172 22.90 51.04 42.41
C GLY A 172 22.24 51.72 41.20
N LYS A 173 21.77 50.96 40.20
CA LYS A 173 21.01 51.42 39.03
C LYS A 173 19.61 50.79 39.03
N ASN A 174 18.71 51.39 38.26
CA ASN A 174 17.34 50.90 38.04
C ASN A 174 17.19 50.20 36.67
N PHE A 175 18.31 49.76 36.10
CA PHE A 175 18.40 49.10 34.80
C PHE A 175 19.59 48.12 34.82
N ALA A 176 19.59 47.17 33.89
CA ALA A 176 20.74 46.32 33.58
C ALA A 176 21.30 46.68 32.21
N THR A 177 22.63 46.78 32.10
CA THR A 177 23.32 46.97 30.82
C THR A 177 23.50 45.61 30.13
N VAL A 178 22.67 45.31 29.13
CA VAL A 178 22.67 44.00 28.43
C VAL A 178 23.21 44.14 27.01
N VAL A 179 24.11 43.23 26.61
CA VAL A 179 24.57 43.08 25.22
C VAL A 179 23.67 42.06 24.54
N LEU A 180 23.10 42.40 23.38
CA LEU A 180 22.22 41.47 22.69
C LEU A 180 22.98 40.21 22.25
N PRO A 181 22.44 39.01 22.55
CA PRO A 181 23.04 37.78 22.05
C PRO A 181 22.89 37.70 20.53
N SER A 182 23.92 37.16 19.86
CA SER A 182 23.75 36.72 18.47
C SER A 182 22.76 35.54 18.42
N PRO A 183 22.00 35.37 17.32
CA PRO A 183 21.10 34.21 17.15
C PRO A 183 21.85 32.89 17.32
N ALA A 184 21.16 31.84 17.79
CA ALA A 184 21.78 30.54 18.06
C ALA A 184 22.25 29.86 16.75
N SER A 185 21.46 30.00 15.70
CA SER A 185 21.84 29.70 14.33
C SER A 185 21.02 30.54 13.36
N SER A 186 21.61 30.85 12.20
CA SER A 186 20.90 31.38 11.05
C SER A 186 21.58 30.85 9.80
N PHE A 187 20.81 30.40 8.82
CA PHE A 187 21.33 29.98 7.54
C PHE A 187 20.23 30.06 6.48
N ASP A 188 20.65 30.20 5.24
CA ASP A 188 19.78 30.25 4.09
C ASP A 188 20.41 29.41 2.97
N ASN A 189 19.59 28.78 2.13
CA ASN A 189 20.07 27.95 1.03
C ASN A 189 20.79 28.79 -0.03
N SER A 190 20.44 30.07 -0.24
CA SER A 190 21.21 30.96 -1.13
C SER A 190 22.61 31.31 -0.60
N GLY A 191 22.87 31.04 0.68
CA GLY A 191 24.09 31.41 1.37
C GLY A 191 24.21 32.91 1.67
N VAL A 192 23.24 33.74 1.27
CA VAL A 192 23.27 35.20 1.46
C VAL A 192 22.00 35.66 2.16
N TYR A 193 22.14 36.14 3.40
CA TYR A 193 21.03 36.65 4.19
C TYR A 193 21.51 37.74 5.16
N THR A 194 20.57 38.54 5.64
CA THR A 194 20.79 39.54 6.69
C THR A 194 19.91 39.24 7.89
N VAL A 195 20.42 39.48 9.10
CA VAL A 195 19.64 39.33 10.33
C VAL A 195 19.52 40.69 11.00
N THR A 196 18.27 41.11 11.21
CA THR A 196 17.91 42.31 11.97
C THR A 196 17.32 41.93 13.31
N ILE A 197 17.56 42.77 14.32
CA ILE A 197 17.07 42.61 15.68
C ILE A 197 16.17 43.79 16.02
N ASP A 198 14.93 43.53 16.43
CA ASP A 198 14.00 44.50 17.00
C ASP A 198 13.95 44.34 18.52
N VAL A 199 14.32 45.39 19.25
CA VAL A 199 14.11 45.48 20.70
C VAL A 199 13.26 46.70 20.98
N ASP A 200 12.06 46.50 21.53
CA ASP A 200 11.13 47.59 21.87
C ASP A 200 10.91 48.60 20.71
N LYS A 201 10.77 48.10 19.47
CA LYS A 201 10.56 48.87 18.22
C LYS A 201 11.77 49.65 17.74
N ARG A 202 12.98 49.16 18.03
CA ARG A 202 14.24 49.72 17.52
C ARG A 202 15.02 48.63 16.80
N PHE A 203 15.42 48.92 15.57
CA PHE A 203 16.05 47.95 14.65
C PHE A 203 17.58 48.08 14.65
N TYR A 204 18.27 46.94 14.74
CA TYR A 204 19.73 46.80 14.73
C TYR A 204 20.15 45.64 13.82
N PHE A 205 21.41 45.59 13.39
CA PHE A 205 21.97 44.41 12.71
C PHE A 205 22.75 43.54 13.71
N VAL A 206 22.77 42.22 13.51
CA VAL A 206 23.45 41.26 14.42
C VAL A 206 24.94 41.56 14.64
N ASN A 207 25.59 42.26 13.70
CA ASN A 207 27.01 42.63 13.81
C ASN A 207 27.25 43.97 14.53
N ASP A 208 26.19 44.68 14.91
CA ASP A 208 26.31 45.90 15.69
C ASP A 208 26.55 45.54 17.16
N ILE A 209 27.67 45.98 17.75
CA ILE A 209 27.86 45.88 19.20
C ILE A 209 26.98 46.93 19.85
N VAL A 210 25.76 46.55 20.22
CA VAL A 210 24.78 47.43 20.87
C VAL A 210 24.47 46.92 22.27
N SER A 211 24.77 47.76 23.27
CA SER A 211 24.39 47.55 24.67
C SER A 211 23.18 48.40 25.03
N PHE A 212 22.26 47.84 25.79
CA PHE A 212 21.02 48.50 26.19
C PHE A 212 20.90 48.60 27.70
N ASP A 213 20.45 49.75 28.17
CA ASP A 213 20.00 49.95 29.55
C ASP A 213 18.53 49.50 29.62
N LEU A 214 18.29 48.25 29.99
CA LEU A 214 16.95 47.67 30.09
C LEU A 214 16.41 47.83 31.52
N ALA A 215 15.19 48.34 31.64
CA ALA A 215 14.54 48.57 32.94
C ALA A 215 13.97 47.27 33.51
N ALA A 216 13.51 47.32 34.76
CA ALA A 216 12.88 46.20 35.47
C ALA A 216 11.58 45.71 34.79
N SER A 217 11.70 44.86 33.78
CA SER A 217 10.58 44.24 33.06
C SER A 217 11.07 43.14 32.12
N PRO A 218 10.18 42.23 31.66
CA PRO A 218 10.47 41.40 30.51
C PRO A 218 10.49 42.26 29.23
N HIS A 219 11.61 42.23 28.51
CA HIS A 219 11.78 42.88 27.21
C HIS A 219 11.77 41.83 26.10
N LEU A 220 10.96 42.06 25.07
CA LEU A 220 10.89 41.21 23.88
C LEU A 220 11.98 41.62 22.90
N VAL A 221 12.76 40.63 22.47
CA VAL A 221 13.76 40.78 21.40
C VAL A 221 13.33 39.90 20.24
N GLN A 222 13.07 40.54 19.08
CA GLN A 222 12.65 39.89 17.85
C GLN A 222 13.80 39.82 16.85
N TYR A 223 14.12 38.63 16.37
CA TYR A 223 15.10 38.44 15.30
C TYR A 223 14.36 38.21 13.99
N THR A 224 14.80 38.87 12.92
CA THR A 224 14.28 38.67 11.56
C THR A 224 15.44 38.40 10.61
N ALA A 225 15.50 37.19 10.07
CA ALA A 225 16.38 36.88 8.95
C ALA A 225 15.66 37.22 7.64
N THR A 226 16.36 37.82 6.69
CA THR A 226 15.83 38.18 5.37
C THR A 226 16.91 37.93 4.31
N ASP A 227 16.58 37.17 3.28
CA ASP A 227 17.45 36.92 2.13
C ASP A 227 17.43 38.08 1.11
N ASP A 228 18.22 37.95 0.05
CA ASP A 228 18.29 38.93 -1.05
C ASP A 228 17.07 38.86 -2.01
N ALA A 229 16.31 37.76 -2.00
CA ALA A 229 15.06 37.59 -2.75
C ALA A 229 13.84 38.23 -2.05
N GLY A 230 14.00 38.60 -0.78
CA GLY A 230 12.99 39.24 0.06
C GLY A 230 12.17 38.26 0.92
N ASN A 231 12.52 36.98 0.99
CA ASN A 231 11.86 36.05 1.90
C ASN A 231 12.42 36.25 3.32
N SER A 232 11.59 35.98 4.34
CA SER A 232 11.96 36.29 5.73
C SER A 232 11.41 35.30 6.74
N ALA A 233 12.19 35.05 7.80
CA ALA A 233 11.78 34.26 8.95
C ALA A 233 12.06 35.00 10.26
N ARG A 234 11.25 34.70 11.29
CA ARG A 234 11.29 35.39 12.58
C ARG A 234 11.38 34.42 13.73
N CYS A 235 12.05 34.84 14.80
CA CYS A 235 11.99 34.18 16.09
C CYS A 235 12.10 35.21 17.22
N ASP A 236 11.64 34.84 18.42
CA ASP A 236 11.51 35.74 19.56
C ASP A 236 12.26 35.18 20.80
N MET A 237 12.89 36.05 21.60
CA MET A 237 13.36 35.72 22.96
C MET A 237 13.10 36.85 23.95
N TYR A 238 13.13 36.52 25.24
CA TYR A 238 12.91 37.46 26.34
C TYR A 238 14.18 37.73 27.15
N ILE A 239 14.42 39.01 27.45
CA ILE A 239 15.38 39.45 28.48
C ILE A 239 14.59 39.92 29.69
N ILE A 240 14.77 39.22 30.82
CA ILE A 240 14.08 39.52 32.09
C ILE A 240 15.07 40.22 33.01
N VAL A 241 14.80 41.49 33.35
CA VAL A 241 15.62 42.26 34.30
C VAL A 241 14.99 42.25 35.69
N CYS A 242 15.69 41.68 36.68
CA CYS A 242 15.25 41.55 38.08
C CYS A 242 16.12 42.38 39.05
N ASP A 243 15.60 42.67 40.25
CA ASP A 243 16.37 43.33 41.32
C ASP A 243 17.45 42.37 41.83
N ILE A 244 18.62 42.89 42.23
CA ILE A 244 19.76 42.08 42.67
C ILE A 244 19.42 41.19 43.88
N ASP A 245 18.45 41.60 44.70
CA ASP A 245 17.94 40.84 45.84
C ASP A 245 16.89 39.77 45.43
N ASP A 246 16.32 39.88 44.22
CA ASP A 246 15.38 38.93 43.59
C ASP A 246 16.05 38.00 42.55
N CYS A 247 17.34 38.20 42.24
CA CYS A 247 18.06 37.44 41.21
C CYS A 247 18.88 36.25 41.75
N ASP A 248 18.66 35.83 43.00
CA ASP A 248 19.18 34.55 43.52
C ASP A 248 18.05 33.49 43.45
N PRO A 249 18.09 32.50 42.54
CA PRO A 249 16.91 31.72 42.21
C PRO A 249 16.34 30.88 43.35
N ASN A 250 17.13 30.48 44.35
CA ASN A 250 16.65 29.81 45.57
C ASN A 250 17.80 29.49 46.55
N PRO A 251 17.81 29.96 47.82
CA PRO A 251 18.73 29.45 48.84
C PRO A 251 18.32 28.07 49.38
N CYS A 252 17.12 27.57 49.04
CA CYS A 252 16.66 26.24 49.40
C CYS A 252 17.21 25.21 48.40
N LEU A 253 17.97 24.23 48.91
CA LEU A 253 18.56 23.17 48.09
C LEU A 253 17.54 22.04 47.84
N ASN A 254 17.83 21.17 46.89
CA ASN A 254 17.06 19.95 46.61
C ASN A 254 15.55 20.16 46.35
N GLY A 255 15.20 21.23 45.63
CA GLY A 255 13.81 21.49 45.20
C GLY A 255 12.91 22.13 46.27
N GLY A 256 13.46 22.56 47.41
CA GLY A 256 12.71 23.32 48.41
C GLY A 256 12.19 24.66 47.86
N THR A 257 10.98 25.06 48.24
CA THR A 257 10.35 26.33 47.82
C THR A 257 10.53 27.39 48.90
N LYS A 258 11.14 28.52 48.54
CA LYS A 258 11.35 29.67 49.40
C LYS A 258 10.03 30.41 49.64
N SER A 259 9.73 30.70 50.90
CA SER A 259 8.65 31.62 51.30
C SER A 259 9.26 32.83 52.01
N ASP A 260 8.99 34.02 51.48
CA ASP A 260 9.62 35.25 51.95
C ASP A 260 8.78 35.96 53.02
N GLY A 261 9.42 36.24 54.15
CA GLY A 261 8.93 37.13 55.20
C GLY A 261 9.74 38.42 55.26
N VAL A 262 9.16 39.46 55.86
CA VAL A 262 9.82 40.76 56.10
C VAL A 262 11.00 40.50 57.06
N ASP A 263 12.22 40.48 56.52
CA ASP A 263 13.53 40.18 57.17
C ASP A 263 13.90 38.69 57.41
N SER A 264 13.19 37.69 56.85
CA SER A 264 13.61 36.27 56.91
C SER A 264 12.98 35.39 55.82
N TYR A 265 13.67 34.35 55.36
CA TYR A 265 13.10 33.32 54.47
C TYR A 265 12.84 32.01 55.22
N THR A 266 11.80 31.27 54.81
CA THR A 266 11.52 29.90 55.27
C THR A 266 11.46 28.96 54.08
N CYS A 267 12.24 27.86 54.11
CA CYS A 267 12.22 26.84 53.08
C CYS A 267 11.13 25.79 53.38
N THR A 268 10.27 25.54 52.39
CA THR A 268 9.35 24.41 52.39
C THR A 268 10.02 23.30 51.59
N CYS A 269 10.53 22.26 52.25
CA CYS A 269 11.31 21.23 51.59
C CYS A 269 10.45 20.39 50.64
N ALA A 270 11.04 19.98 49.53
CA ALA A 270 10.48 18.92 48.72
C ALA A 270 10.37 17.64 49.59
N PRO A 271 9.40 16.75 49.31
CA PRO A 271 9.31 15.47 50.01
C PRO A 271 10.67 14.76 49.99
N GLY A 272 11.01 14.01 51.04
CA GLY A 272 12.30 13.31 51.18
C GLY A 272 13.45 14.10 51.81
N TYR A 273 13.30 15.42 52.03
CA TYR A 273 14.31 16.22 52.73
C TYR A 273 13.76 16.87 53.99
N THR A 274 14.60 16.98 55.01
CA THR A 274 14.33 17.63 56.29
C THR A 274 15.39 18.69 56.59
N ASP A 275 15.20 19.41 57.70
CA ASP A 275 15.94 20.61 58.17
C ASP A 275 15.57 21.97 57.53
N SER A 276 16.12 23.05 58.09
CA SER A 276 15.76 24.44 57.74
C SER A 276 16.23 24.92 56.36
N ASN A 277 17.13 24.18 55.70
CA ASN A 277 17.66 24.50 54.37
C ASN A 277 17.49 23.34 53.37
N CYS A 278 16.74 22.30 53.74
CA CYS A 278 16.47 21.09 52.93
C CYS A 278 17.74 20.31 52.57
N THR A 279 18.67 20.18 53.52
CA THR A 279 19.97 19.53 53.29
C THR A 279 20.07 18.09 53.81
N THR A 280 19.17 17.67 54.68
CA THR A 280 19.21 16.33 55.29
C THR A 280 18.21 15.42 54.59
N ASP A 281 18.69 14.32 54.03
CA ASP A 281 17.85 13.28 53.41
C ASP A 281 17.06 12.52 54.49
N ILE A 282 15.82 12.17 54.21
CA ILE A 282 14.97 11.35 55.08
C ILE A 282 15.28 9.89 54.75
N ASP A 283 15.75 9.12 55.74
CA ASP A 283 16.03 7.69 55.57
C ASP A 283 14.73 6.92 55.32
N ASP A 284 14.45 6.68 54.04
CA ASP A 284 13.21 6.11 53.54
C ASP A 284 13.20 4.56 53.65
N CYS A 285 14.30 3.96 54.15
CA CYS A 285 14.44 2.52 54.41
C CYS A 285 14.02 2.09 55.83
N PHE A 286 13.42 2.97 56.65
CA PHE A 286 13.01 2.62 58.02
C PHE A 286 11.54 2.94 58.35
N PRO A 287 10.71 1.93 58.72
CA PRO A 287 11.01 0.49 58.74
C PRO A 287 11.08 -0.12 57.34
N ASP A 288 11.91 -1.17 57.17
CA ASP A 288 12.28 -1.76 55.87
C ASP A 288 11.06 -1.99 54.94
N PRO A 289 10.95 -1.22 53.84
CA PRO A 289 9.80 -1.25 52.95
C PRO A 289 9.90 -2.33 51.86
N CYS A 290 11.04 -3.02 51.71
CA CYS A 290 11.22 -4.03 50.67
C CYS A 290 10.62 -5.40 51.06
N LEU A 291 9.72 -5.91 50.24
CA LEU A 291 9.09 -7.22 50.39
C LEU A 291 9.88 -8.32 49.64
N ASN A 292 9.48 -9.59 49.79
CA ASN A 292 10.06 -10.73 49.06
C ASN A 292 11.60 -10.85 49.12
N ASN A 293 12.19 -10.48 50.27
CA ASN A 293 13.63 -10.57 50.51
C ASN A 293 14.48 -9.62 49.64
N GLY A 294 13.89 -8.52 49.15
CA GLY A 294 14.60 -7.43 48.47
C GLY A 294 15.45 -6.60 49.42
N THR A 295 16.53 -5.99 48.91
CA THR A 295 17.47 -5.19 49.71
C THR A 295 17.19 -3.70 49.53
N CYS A 296 16.88 -2.98 50.62
CA CYS A 296 16.60 -1.55 50.57
C CYS A 296 17.88 -0.72 50.44
N SER A 297 17.89 0.21 49.48
CA SER A 297 18.89 1.25 49.34
C SER A 297 18.22 2.62 49.44
N ASP A 298 18.69 3.42 50.39
CA ASP A 298 18.15 4.75 50.67
C ASP A 298 18.47 5.71 49.53
N GLY A 299 17.49 6.52 49.15
CA GLY A 299 17.55 7.43 48.02
C GLY A 299 16.84 8.73 48.36
N VAL A 300 17.15 9.75 47.58
CA VAL A 300 16.57 11.08 47.75
C VAL A 300 15.06 11.04 47.48
N ASN A 301 14.24 11.17 48.52
CA ASN A 301 12.77 11.12 48.45
C ASN A 301 12.21 9.80 47.92
N GLY A 302 12.72 8.70 48.45
CA GLY A 302 12.24 7.37 48.17
C GLY A 302 13.36 6.35 48.29
N PHE A 303 12.99 5.17 48.77
CA PHE A 303 13.87 4.02 48.78
C PHE A 303 13.87 3.32 47.41
N THR A 304 14.99 2.69 47.07
CA THR A 304 15.08 1.73 45.94
C THR A 304 15.32 0.35 46.50
N CYS A 305 14.41 -0.59 46.24
CA CYS A 305 14.61 -1.99 46.55
C CYS A 305 15.35 -2.71 45.42
N GLU A 306 16.47 -3.34 45.74
CA GLU A 306 17.10 -4.33 44.86
C GLU A 306 16.38 -5.66 45.03
N CYS A 307 15.51 -5.99 44.07
CA CYS A 307 14.63 -7.15 44.14
C CYS A 307 15.36 -8.46 43.87
N ALA A 308 14.92 -9.52 44.54
CA ALA A 308 15.35 -10.88 44.23
C ALA A 308 14.87 -11.29 42.82
N GLU A 309 15.60 -12.21 42.19
CA GLU A 309 15.34 -12.68 40.82
C GLU A 309 13.87 -13.11 40.65
N GLY A 310 13.16 -12.51 39.69
CA GLY A 310 11.74 -12.75 39.42
C GLY A 310 10.74 -11.72 39.98
N PHE A 311 11.19 -10.68 40.71
CA PHE A 311 10.30 -9.65 41.26
C PHE A 311 10.68 -8.24 40.81
N GLU A 312 9.68 -7.40 40.56
CA GLU A 312 9.82 -5.99 40.20
C GLU A 312 8.85 -5.11 41.00
N GLY A 313 8.86 -3.81 40.69
CA GLY A 313 8.11 -2.82 41.43
C GLY A 313 8.91 -2.21 42.57
N GLN A 314 8.46 -1.05 43.03
CA GLN A 314 9.22 -0.14 43.91
C GLN A 314 9.57 -0.76 45.28
N ASN A 315 8.79 -1.74 45.74
CA ASN A 315 9.00 -2.50 46.98
C ASN A 315 9.14 -4.01 46.76
N CYS A 316 9.43 -4.46 45.53
CA CYS A 316 9.52 -5.88 45.15
C CYS A 316 8.25 -6.70 45.41
N SER A 317 7.07 -6.08 45.44
CA SER A 317 5.79 -6.77 45.65
C SER A 317 5.25 -7.48 44.42
N THR A 318 5.72 -7.10 43.23
CA THR A 318 5.15 -7.51 41.95
C THR A 318 6.01 -8.61 41.35
N ASN A 319 5.40 -9.70 40.90
CA ASN A 319 6.11 -10.69 40.08
C ASN A 319 6.45 -10.05 38.73
N ILE A 320 7.67 -10.24 38.23
CA ILE A 320 8.00 -9.81 36.85
C ILE A 320 7.15 -10.66 35.91
N ASP A 321 6.35 -10.01 35.06
CA ASP A 321 5.59 -10.70 34.03
C ASP A 321 6.56 -11.18 32.93
N ASP A 322 7.06 -12.40 33.11
CA ASP A 322 8.02 -13.05 32.22
C ASP A 322 7.41 -13.34 30.82
N CYS A 323 6.11 -13.06 30.62
CA CYS A 323 5.40 -13.22 29.36
C CYS A 323 5.32 -11.94 28.51
N HIS A 324 5.77 -10.80 29.02
CA HIS A 324 5.58 -9.50 28.35
C HIS A 324 6.34 -9.37 27.00
N SER A 325 7.42 -10.14 26.80
CA SER A 325 8.29 -10.03 25.61
C SER A 325 7.97 -10.94 24.42
N GLN A 326 6.73 -11.42 24.27
CA GLN A 326 6.34 -12.38 23.20
C GLN A 326 7.27 -13.61 23.14
N VAL A 327 7.38 -14.32 24.25
CA VAL A 327 8.38 -15.40 24.41
C VAL A 327 7.90 -16.76 23.91
N CYS A 328 6.58 -16.96 23.83
CA CYS A 328 5.96 -18.14 23.22
C CYS A 328 5.61 -17.85 21.76
N PHE A 329 6.18 -18.63 20.85
CA PHE A 329 5.98 -18.45 19.41
C PHE A 329 4.73 -19.20 18.89
N ASN A 330 4.34 -18.91 17.65
CA ASN A 330 3.28 -19.63 16.93
C ASN A 330 1.90 -19.69 17.62
N GLY A 331 1.56 -18.67 18.42
CA GLY A 331 0.27 -18.57 19.11
C GLY A 331 0.20 -19.35 20.43
N GLY A 332 1.33 -19.87 20.94
CA GLY A 332 1.41 -20.46 22.28
C GLY A 332 1.02 -19.45 23.36
N THR A 333 0.26 -19.91 24.36
CA THR A 333 -0.17 -19.06 25.47
C THR A 333 0.91 -19.09 26.56
N CYS A 334 1.44 -17.93 26.90
CA CYS A 334 2.43 -17.80 27.96
C CYS A 334 1.76 -17.80 29.33
N ILE A 335 2.29 -18.59 30.25
CA ILE A 335 1.85 -18.66 31.64
C ILE A 335 3.00 -18.16 32.52
N ASP A 336 2.75 -17.03 33.19
CA ASP A 336 3.71 -16.35 34.07
C ASP A 336 4.01 -17.16 35.35
N GLY A 337 5.26 -17.09 35.80
CA GLY A 337 5.77 -17.81 36.97
C GLY A 337 6.79 -16.96 37.73
N ILE A 338 7.26 -17.43 38.90
CA ILE A 338 8.22 -16.65 39.70
C ILE A 338 9.64 -16.91 39.19
N GLY A 339 10.19 -15.94 38.44
CA GLY A 339 11.54 -16.00 37.85
C GLY A 339 11.64 -16.92 36.63
N GLY A 340 10.57 -17.01 35.84
CA GLY A 340 10.51 -17.76 34.60
C GLY A 340 9.08 -18.03 34.11
N TYR A 341 8.92 -18.22 32.80
CA TYR A 341 7.64 -18.47 32.13
C TYR A 341 7.49 -19.95 31.70
N THR A 342 6.25 -20.40 31.46
CA THR A 342 5.96 -21.69 30.81
C THR A 342 5.00 -21.47 29.63
N CYS A 343 5.31 -22.03 28.45
CA CYS A 343 4.45 -21.92 27.27
C CYS A 343 3.50 -23.11 27.14
N GLU A 344 2.20 -22.84 26.97
CA GLU A 344 1.21 -23.83 26.52
C GLU A 344 1.09 -23.75 24.99
N CYS A 345 1.64 -24.76 24.29
CA CYS A 345 1.68 -24.76 22.84
C CYS A 345 0.32 -25.10 22.22
N VAL A 346 -0.02 -24.36 21.15
CA VAL A 346 -1.16 -24.69 20.29
C VAL A 346 -0.86 -26.00 19.56
N ALA A 347 -1.89 -26.81 19.30
CA ALA A 347 -1.77 -28.07 18.59
C ALA A 347 -0.95 -27.91 17.28
N GLY A 348 0.07 -28.76 17.10
CA GLY A 348 1.01 -28.72 15.98
C GLY A 348 2.42 -28.23 16.33
N PHE A 349 2.66 -27.69 17.53
CA PHE A 349 3.98 -27.20 17.96
C PHE A 349 4.45 -27.86 19.26
N GLU A 350 5.76 -28.05 19.38
CA GLU A 350 6.44 -28.60 20.55
C GLU A 350 7.69 -27.78 20.94
N GLY A 351 8.23 -28.08 22.13
CA GLY A 351 9.36 -27.35 22.72
C GLY A 351 8.94 -26.32 23.76
N ASP A 352 9.91 -25.90 24.59
CA ASP A 352 9.67 -25.06 25.78
C ASP A 352 9.19 -23.63 25.46
N ASP A 353 9.38 -23.19 24.21
CA ASP A 353 8.95 -21.88 23.66
C ASP A 353 7.95 -22.01 22.49
N CYS A 354 7.45 -23.22 22.21
CA CYS A 354 6.55 -23.55 21.10
C CYS A 354 7.10 -23.19 19.70
N PHE A 355 8.43 -23.13 19.55
CA PHE A 355 9.07 -22.81 18.27
C PHE A 355 9.12 -23.99 17.30
N THR A 356 9.20 -25.23 17.80
CA THR A 356 9.43 -26.40 16.95
C THR A 356 8.11 -26.91 16.39
N ASN A 357 7.96 -26.96 15.06
CA ASN A 357 6.81 -27.62 14.44
C ASN A 357 6.91 -29.13 14.68
N ILE A 358 5.81 -29.78 15.04
CA ILE A 358 5.74 -31.24 15.11
C ILE A 358 5.83 -31.76 13.67
N ASP A 359 6.83 -32.60 13.37
CA ASP A 359 6.98 -33.21 12.04
C ASP A 359 5.87 -34.25 11.83
N ASP A 360 4.76 -33.80 11.23
CA ASP A 360 3.57 -34.60 10.98
C ASP A 360 3.82 -35.67 9.87
N CYS A 361 5.02 -35.72 9.29
CA CYS A 361 5.45 -36.73 8.33
C CYS A 361 6.05 -38.01 8.94
N ASP A 362 6.24 -38.12 10.26
CA ASP A 362 6.66 -39.36 10.94
C ASP A 362 5.43 -40.02 11.63
N PRO A 363 5.01 -41.27 11.27
CA PRO A 363 5.77 -42.33 10.61
C PRO A 363 5.36 -42.62 9.16
N HIS A 364 5.53 -41.62 8.29
CA HIS A 364 5.35 -41.71 6.83
C HIS A 364 3.88 -41.96 6.41
N PRO A 365 3.01 -40.95 6.50
CA PRO A 365 1.58 -41.09 6.20
C PRO A 365 1.25 -41.16 4.70
N CYS A 366 2.14 -40.70 3.81
CA CYS A 366 1.91 -40.71 2.36
C CYS A 366 2.15 -42.09 1.74
N LEU A 367 1.13 -42.62 1.05
CA LEU A 367 1.16 -43.93 0.40
C LEU A 367 1.48 -43.81 -1.10
N ASN A 368 1.68 -44.94 -1.78
CA ASN A 368 1.87 -45.04 -3.24
C ASN A 368 2.97 -44.14 -3.83
N GLY A 369 4.06 -43.92 -3.07
CA GLY A 369 5.19 -43.10 -3.54
C GLY A 369 4.96 -41.59 -3.46
N GLY A 370 3.91 -41.14 -2.76
CA GLY A 370 3.70 -39.72 -2.44
C GLY A 370 4.81 -39.17 -1.53
N THR A 371 5.20 -37.92 -1.77
CA THR A 371 6.21 -37.23 -0.96
C THR A 371 5.53 -36.43 0.14
N CYS A 372 5.91 -36.65 1.39
CA CYS A 372 5.34 -35.93 2.51
C CYS A 372 6.03 -34.56 2.66
N SER A 373 5.24 -33.51 2.75
CA SER A 373 5.66 -32.18 3.17
C SER A 373 4.92 -31.82 4.45
N ASP A 374 5.71 -31.56 5.49
CA ASP A 374 5.22 -31.10 6.79
C ASP A 374 4.50 -29.75 6.66
N ALA A 375 3.39 -29.58 7.38
CA ALA A 375 2.61 -28.35 7.43
C ALA A 375 2.22 -28.04 8.90
N LEU A 376 1.66 -26.85 9.13
CA LEU A 376 1.29 -26.44 10.49
C LEU A 376 0.10 -27.28 10.99
N ASN A 377 0.30 -28.13 12.00
CA ASN A 377 -0.74 -28.97 12.61
C ASN A 377 -1.40 -29.95 11.61
N GLY A 378 -0.58 -30.57 10.76
CA GLY A 378 -0.98 -31.56 9.77
C GLY A 378 0.07 -31.72 8.67
N TYR A 379 0.02 -32.81 7.91
CA TYR A 379 0.91 -33.05 6.78
C TYR A 379 0.17 -32.87 5.46
N THR A 380 0.90 -32.51 4.40
CA THR A 380 0.39 -32.57 3.03
C THR A 380 1.19 -33.60 2.24
N CYS A 381 0.50 -34.55 1.63
CA CYS A 381 1.13 -35.47 0.69
C CYS A 381 1.05 -34.91 -0.73
N THR A 382 2.21 -34.77 -1.37
CA THR A 382 2.28 -34.58 -2.82
C THR A 382 2.25 -35.94 -3.48
N CYS A 383 1.10 -36.28 -4.06
CA CYS A 383 0.89 -37.59 -4.66
C CYS A 383 1.66 -37.78 -5.95
N ALA A 384 2.16 -38.99 -6.16
CA ALA A 384 2.62 -39.41 -7.48
C ALA A 384 1.46 -39.27 -8.49
N PRO A 385 1.74 -38.91 -9.76
CA PRO A 385 0.71 -38.81 -10.78
C PRO A 385 -0.16 -40.08 -10.82
N GLY A 386 -1.50 -39.92 -10.91
CA GLY A 386 -2.49 -41.00 -10.87
C GLY A 386 -3.10 -41.31 -9.49
N TYR A 387 -2.70 -40.61 -8.42
CA TYR A 387 -3.26 -40.77 -7.08
C TYR A 387 -3.74 -39.44 -6.48
N THR A 388 -4.75 -39.52 -5.61
CA THR A 388 -5.44 -38.41 -4.96
C THR A 388 -5.79 -38.78 -3.51
N ASP A 389 -6.46 -37.86 -2.82
CA ASP A 389 -6.68 -37.81 -1.36
C ASP A 389 -5.46 -37.41 -0.52
N ILE A 390 -5.71 -37.08 0.75
CA ILE A 390 -4.71 -36.52 1.68
C ILE A 390 -3.54 -37.47 1.98
N ASN A 391 -3.71 -38.78 1.73
CA ASN A 391 -2.70 -39.81 1.98
C ASN A 391 -2.19 -40.46 0.68
N CYS A 392 -2.58 -39.94 -0.49
CA CYS A 392 -2.33 -40.55 -1.80
C CYS A 392 -2.80 -42.00 -1.90
N SER A 393 -3.89 -42.32 -1.19
CA SER A 393 -4.41 -43.68 -1.07
C SER A 393 -5.44 -44.02 -2.15
N LYS A 394 -6.03 -43.00 -2.78
CA LYS A 394 -7.06 -43.14 -3.78
C LYS A 394 -6.48 -43.00 -5.18
N GLU A 395 -6.67 -44.00 -6.03
CA GLU A 395 -6.39 -43.90 -7.47
C GLU A 395 -7.36 -42.87 -8.09
N ILE A 396 -6.85 -42.01 -8.98
CA ILE A 396 -7.69 -41.13 -9.80
C ILE A 396 -8.38 -42.03 -10.84
N ASP A 397 -9.66 -41.77 -11.12
CA ASP A 397 -10.37 -42.45 -12.21
C ASP A 397 -10.29 -41.52 -13.41
N GLU A 398 -9.28 -41.72 -14.27
CA GLU A 398 -9.03 -40.91 -15.45
C GLU A 398 -10.16 -41.03 -16.50
N CYS A 399 -11.10 -41.96 -16.31
CA CYS A 399 -12.31 -42.08 -17.13
C CYS A 399 -13.48 -41.20 -16.67
N ASN A 400 -13.30 -40.27 -15.71
CA ASN A 400 -14.37 -39.40 -15.23
C ASN A 400 -13.97 -37.92 -15.06
N PRO A 401 -14.47 -36.99 -15.90
CA PRO A 401 -15.44 -37.21 -16.97
C PRO A 401 -14.85 -37.99 -18.16
N ASN A 402 -15.67 -38.85 -18.80
CA ASN A 402 -15.20 -39.78 -19.85
C ASN A 402 -14.43 -39.05 -20.97
N PRO A 403 -13.11 -39.30 -21.11
CA PRO A 403 -12.27 -38.64 -22.11
C PRO A 403 -12.48 -39.20 -23.53
N CYS A 404 -13.05 -40.39 -23.66
CA CYS A 404 -13.29 -41.04 -24.95
C CYS A 404 -14.51 -40.43 -25.65
N MET A 405 -14.29 -39.81 -26.80
CA MET A 405 -15.33 -39.14 -27.59
C MET A 405 -16.04 -40.11 -28.54
N ASN A 406 -17.11 -39.64 -29.20
CA ASN A 406 -17.83 -40.38 -30.25
C ASN A 406 -18.33 -41.79 -29.87
N GLY A 407 -18.64 -42.01 -28.58
CA GLY A 407 -19.14 -43.27 -28.07
C GLY A 407 -18.04 -44.31 -27.75
N GLY A 408 -16.78 -43.90 -27.68
CA GLY A 408 -15.67 -44.73 -27.22
C GLY A 408 -15.81 -45.20 -25.76
N VAL A 409 -15.33 -46.41 -25.47
CA VAL A 409 -15.35 -47.00 -24.12
C VAL A 409 -14.00 -46.78 -23.46
N CYS A 410 -13.98 -46.06 -22.34
CA CYS A 410 -12.79 -45.79 -21.56
C CYS A 410 -12.46 -46.95 -20.60
N THR A 411 -11.19 -47.35 -20.56
CA THR A 411 -10.62 -48.23 -19.55
C THR A 411 -9.51 -47.51 -18.79
N ASP A 412 -9.72 -47.42 -17.48
CA ASP A 412 -8.89 -46.71 -16.51
C ASP A 412 -7.52 -47.38 -16.25
N GLY A 413 -6.52 -46.58 -15.90
CA GLY A 413 -5.14 -47.00 -15.63
C GLY A 413 -4.39 -45.97 -14.77
N ILE A 414 -3.24 -46.35 -14.20
CA ILE A 414 -2.53 -45.47 -13.26
C ILE A 414 -1.91 -44.28 -14.01
N ASN A 415 -2.48 -43.08 -13.83
CA ASN A 415 -2.08 -41.85 -14.52
C ASN A 415 -2.19 -41.93 -16.05
N ASP A 416 -3.04 -42.83 -16.54
CA ASP A 416 -3.19 -43.12 -17.97
C ASP A 416 -4.56 -43.74 -18.22
N TYR A 417 -5.13 -43.53 -19.39
CA TYR A 417 -6.39 -44.17 -19.77
C TYR A 417 -6.30 -44.65 -21.20
N THR A 418 -7.10 -45.66 -21.52
CA THR A 418 -7.14 -46.21 -22.88
C THR A 418 -8.57 -46.18 -23.40
N CYS A 419 -8.76 -45.57 -24.57
CA CYS A 419 -10.06 -45.57 -25.25
C CYS A 419 -10.15 -46.72 -26.24
N THR A 420 -11.28 -47.42 -26.22
CA THR A 420 -11.65 -48.37 -27.27
C THR A 420 -12.67 -47.72 -28.18
N CYS A 421 -12.28 -47.39 -29.42
CA CYS A 421 -13.09 -46.57 -30.32
C CYS A 421 -14.22 -47.35 -31.00
N ALA A 422 -15.32 -46.64 -31.27
CA ALA A 422 -16.38 -47.13 -32.13
C ALA A 422 -15.88 -47.23 -33.60
N PRO A 423 -16.43 -48.14 -34.43
CA PRO A 423 -16.06 -48.25 -35.84
C PRO A 423 -16.18 -46.89 -36.55
N GLY A 424 -15.20 -46.56 -37.41
CA GLY A 424 -15.07 -45.26 -38.07
C GLY A 424 -14.12 -44.28 -37.39
N TYR A 425 -13.76 -44.46 -36.11
CA TYR A 425 -12.85 -43.53 -35.40
C TYR A 425 -11.53 -44.18 -34.98
N THR A 426 -10.46 -43.39 -34.96
CA THR A 426 -9.11 -43.74 -34.54
C THR A 426 -8.52 -42.67 -33.63
N ASP A 427 -7.24 -42.80 -33.27
CA ASP A 427 -6.52 -42.09 -32.20
C ASP A 427 -6.85 -42.51 -30.77
N ASP A 428 -6.04 -42.05 -29.81
CA ASP A 428 -6.09 -42.46 -28.41
C ASP A 428 -7.36 -41.98 -27.68
N ASN A 429 -8.10 -41.01 -28.24
CA ASN A 429 -9.32 -40.42 -27.68
C ASN A 429 -10.58 -40.63 -28.54
N CYS A 430 -10.45 -41.40 -29.62
CA CYS A 430 -11.51 -41.66 -30.60
C CYS A 430 -12.07 -40.38 -31.25
N THR A 431 -11.20 -39.39 -31.45
CA THR A 431 -11.59 -38.09 -32.03
C THR A 431 -11.37 -38.01 -33.52
N THR A 432 -10.41 -38.76 -34.05
CA THR A 432 -10.06 -38.72 -35.47
C THR A 432 -10.97 -39.67 -36.23
N ASP A 433 -11.75 -39.13 -37.16
CA ASP A 433 -12.47 -39.93 -38.15
C ASP A 433 -11.44 -40.64 -39.05
N ILE A 434 -11.63 -41.92 -39.32
CA ILE A 434 -10.78 -42.68 -40.22
C ILE A 434 -11.10 -42.22 -41.64
N ASP A 435 -10.12 -41.60 -42.31
CA ASP A 435 -10.30 -41.11 -43.68
C ASP A 435 -10.56 -42.28 -44.65
N ASP A 436 -11.83 -42.54 -44.92
CA ASP A 436 -12.30 -43.60 -45.81
C ASP A 436 -11.99 -43.27 -47.29
N CYS A 437 -11.41 -42.09 -47.57
CA CYS A 437 -10.88 -41.68 -48.86
C CYS A 437 -9.39 -42.02 -49.05
N ASP A 438 -8.71 -42.77 -48.16
CA ASP A 438 -7.33 -43.22 -48.37
C ASP A 438 -7.16 -44.75 -48.30
N PRO A 439 -6.82 -45.45 -49.40
CA PRO A 439 -6.54 -44.91 -50.75
C PRO A 439 -7.81 -44.52 -51.51
N ASN A 440 -7.75 -43.39 -52.24
CA ASN A 440 -8.91 -42.74 -52.89
C ASN A 440 -9.79 -43.72 -53.69
N PRO A 441 -11.04 -43.97 -53.23
CA PRO A 441 -11.95 -44.90 -53.88
C PRO A 441 -12.64 -44.31 -55.12
N CYS A 442 -12.58 -42.99 -55.33
CA CYS A 442 -13.19 -42.30 -56.47
C CYS A 442 -12.31 -42.39 -57.72
N LEU A 443 -12.85 -42.94 -58.81
CA LEU A 443 -12.12 -43.18 -60.05
C LEU A 443 -12.32 -42.05 -61.07
N ASN A 444 -11.55 -42.07 -62.17
CA ASN A 444 -11.64 -41.11 -63.29
C ASN A 444 -11.51 -39.62 -62.89
N GLY A 445 -10.71 -39.31 -61.86
CA GLY A 445 -10.48 -37.94 -61.40
C GLY A 445 -11.61 -37.38 -60.53
N GLY A 446 -12.50 -38.23 -60.02
CA GLY A 446 -13.47 -37.86 -58.98
C GLY A 446 -12.79 -37.47 -57.67
N THR A 447 -13.34 -36.46 -57.00
CA THR A 447 -12.86 -35.97 -55.70
C THR A 447 -13.65 -36.65 -54.58
N CYS A 448 -12.95 -37.33 -53.67
CA CYS A 448 -13.57 -38.01 -52.53
C CYS A 448 -13.80 -37.03 -51.38
N SER A 449 -14.97 -37.12 -50.76
CA SER A 449 -15.29 -36.46 -49.51
C SER A 449 -15.62 -37.52 -48.46
N ASP A 450 -14.82 -37.51 -47.39
CA ASP A 450 -14.89 -38.46 -46.28
C ASP A 450 -16.12 -38.25 -45.38
N GLY A 451 -16.49 -39.29 -44.64
CA GLY A 451 -17.57 -39.28 -43.66
C GLY A 451 -17.48 -40.47 -42.70
N VAL A 452 -18.21 -40.40 -41.58
CA VAL A 452 -18.05 -41.35 -40.48
C VAL A 452 -18.43 -42.79 -40.90
N ASP A 453 -17.43 -43.67 -41.02
CA ASP A 453 -17.53 -45.06 -41.50
C ASP A 453 -18.14 -45.15 -42.93
N SER A 454 -17.99 -44.09 -43.75
CA SER A 454 -18.49 -44.03 -45.14
C SER A 454 -17.94 -42.84 -45.96
N TYR A 455 -17.65 -43.06 -47.26
CA TYR A 455 -17.21 -41.98 -48.17
C TYR A 455 -18.26 -41.61 -49.24
N THR A 456 -18.15 -40.40 -49.81
CA THR A 456 -18.95 -39.95 -50.97
C THR A 456 -18.05 -39.36 -52.07
N CYS A 457 -18.27 -39.72 -53.33
CA CYS A 457 -17.50 -39.17 -54.47
C CYS A 457 -18.24 -38.02 -55.18
N THR A 458 -17.50 -36.97 -55.53
CA THR A 458 -17.92 -35.92 -56.47
C THR A 458 -17.19 -36.08 -57.80
N CYS A 459 -17.95 -36.35 -58.87
CA CYS A 459 -17.39 -36.76 -60.16
C CYS A 459 -16.96 -35.58 -61.03
N ALA A 460 -15.87 -35.77 -61.78
CA ALA A 460 -15.44 -34.82 -62.80
C ALA A 460 -16.51 -34.69 -63.90
N PRO A 461 -16.60 -33.52 -64.59
CA PRO A 461 -17.57 -33.30 -65.65
C PRO A 461 -17.50 -34.40 -66.71
N GLY A 462 -18.65 -35.03 -66.97
CA GLY A 462 -18.74 -36.20 -67.86
C GLY A 462 -19.04 -37.53 -67.15
N TYR A 463 -19.04 -37.63 -65.81
CA TYR A 463 -19.34 -38.90 -65.12
C TYR A 463 -20.47 -38.81 -64.08
N ILE A 464 -21.29 -39.87 -63.95
CA ILE A 464 -22.52 -39.89 -63.13
C ILE A 464 -22.82 -41.25 -62.46
N ASP A 465 -22.03 -41.62 -61.45
CA ASP A 465 -22.42 -42.64 -60.44
C ASP A 465 -21.62 -42.44 -59.13
N SER A 466 -21.90 -43.24 -58.09
CA SER A 466 -21.33 -43.05 -56.75
C SER A 466 -19.81 -43.22 -56.64
N ASN A 467 -19.16 -43.84 -57.63
CA ASN A 467 -17.70 -44.02 -57.69
C ASN A 467 -17.08 -43.37 -58.96
N CYS A 468 -17.86 -42.56 -59.67
CA CYS A 468 -17.48 -41.82 -60.88
C CYS A 468 -17.03 -42.69 -62.07
N THR A 469 -17.71 -43.83 -62.27
CA THR A 469 -17.35 -44.81 -63.32
C THR A 469 -18.17 -44.74 -64.61
N THR A 470 -19.35 -44.11 -64.60
CA THR A 470 -20.30 -44.07 -65.73
C THR A 470 -20.24 -42.73 -66.47
N ASP A 471 -20.09 -42.72 -67.80
CA ASP A 471 -19.96 -41.53 -68.67
C ASP A 471 -21.33 -40.87 -69.04
N ILE A 472 -21.37 -39.56 -69.32
CA ILE A 472 -22.56 -38.75 -69.68
C ILE A 472 -22.63 -38.56 -71.20
N ASP A 473 -23.73 -38.98 -71.85
CA ASP A 473 -23.99 -38.82 -73.29
C ASP A 473 -24.55 -37.41 -73.61
N TYR A 474 -23.77 -36.59 -74.31
CA TYR A 474 -24.10 -35.19 -74.63
C TYR A 474 -24.92 -35.02 -75.91
N CYS A 475 -25.29 -36.11 -76.61
CA CYS A 475 -26.15 -36.07 -77.79
C CYS A 475 -27.66 -36.05 -77.47
N PHE A 476 -28.04 -36.02 -76.18
CA PHE A 476 -29.45 -36.04 -75.79
C PHE A 476 -29.88 -34.82 -74.96
N PRO A 477 -30.83 -33.98 -75.45
CA PRO A 477 -31.46 -33.99 -76.78
C PRO A 477 -30.62 -33.27 -77.86
N ASP A 478 -30.72 -33.73 -79.12
CA ASP A 478 -29.84 -33.41 -80.27
C ASP A 478 -29.54 -31.90 -80.50
N PRO A 479 -28.26 -31.48 -80.48
CA PRO A 479 -27.83 -30.07 -80.58
C PRO A 479 -27.44 -29.56 -81.99
N CYS A 480 -27.46 -30.36 -83.05
CA CYS A 480 -27.03 -29.92 -84.40
C CYS A 480 -28.13 -29.16 -85.18
N LEU A 481 -27.80 -28.02 -85.81
CA LEU A 481 -28.75 -27.19 -86.59
C LEU A 481 -28.64 -27.47 -88.10
N ASN A 482 -29.61 -26.95 -88.88
CA ASN A 482 -29.69 -27.11 -90.34
C ASN A 482 -29.62 -28.56 -90.83
N ASN A 483 -30.16 -29.50 -90.04
CA ASN A 483 -30.24 -30.92 -90.34
C ASN A 483 -28.88 -31.64 -90.39
N GLY A 484 -27.90 -31.14 -89.61
CA GLY A 484 -26.62 -31.80 -89.38
C GLY A 484 -26.72 -33.03 -88.45
N THR A 485 -25.72 -33.92 -88.51
CA THR A 485 -25.70 -35.21 -87.76
C THR A 485 -24.79 -35.13 -86.54
N CYS A 486 -25.27 -35.50 -85.35
CA CYS A 486 -24.53 -35.39 -84.08
C CYS A 486 -23.75 -36.66 -83.69
N SER A 487 -22.58 -36.49 -83.08
CA SER A 487 -21.73 -37.56 -82.52
C SER A 487 -21.16 -37.17 -81.15
N ASP A 488 -21.19 -38.10 -80.19
CA ASP A 488 -20.81 -37.88 -78.79
C ASP A 488 -19.29 -38.00 -78.57
N GLY A 489 -18.75 -37.21 -77.64
CA GLY A 489 -17.32 -37.17 -77.29
C GLY A 489 -17.08 -36.86 -75.81
N VAL A 490 -15.86 -37.15 -75.32
CA VAL A 490 -15.51 -36.96 -73.90
C VAL A 490 -15.55 -35.47 -73.57
N ASN A 491 -16.60 -35.07 -72.84
CA ASN A 491 -16.93 -33.70 -72.43
C ASN A 491 -17.46 -32.77 -73.57
N GLY A 492 -18.23 -33.30 -74.53
CA GLY A 492 -18.96 -32.50 -75.54
C GLY A 492 -19.46 -33.28 -76.77
N PHE A 493 -20.07 -32.62 -77.77
CA PHE A 493 -20.60 -33.23 -79.00
C PHE A 493 -20.01 -32.61 -80.28
N THR A 494 -20.09 -33.30 -81.44
CA THR A 494 -19.65 -32.80 -82.77
C THR A 494 -20.73 -33.00 -83.84
N CYS A 495 -20.97 -31.98 -84.68
CA CYS A 495 -21.95 -32.00 -85.79
C CYS A 495 -21.30 -32.09 -87.18
N GLU A 496 -21.85 -32.91 -88.09
CA GLU A 496 -21.53 -32.91 -89.53
C GLU A 496 -22.55 -32.08 -90.35
N CYS A 497 -22.08 -31.20 -91.26
CA CYS A 497 -22.88 -30.13 -91.88
C CYS A 497 -23.18 -30.29 -93.39
N PRO A 498 -24.34 -29.78 -93.90
CA PRO A 498 -24.70 -29.84 -95.33
C PRO A 498 -23.95 -28.83 -96.23
N GLU A 499 -23.90 -29.09 -97.56
CA GLU A 499 -23.25 -28.23 -98.56
C GLU A 499 -23.74 -26.77 -98.53
N GLY A 500 -22.80 -25.84 -98.72
CA GLY A 500 -23.02 -24.41 -98.60
C GLY A 500 -22.85 -23.89 -97.19
N PHE A 501 -22.76 -24.76 -96.17
CA PHE A 501 -22.55 -24.35 -94.77
C PHE A 501 -21.38 -25.05 -94.06
N GLU A 502 -20.76 -24.35 -93.11
CA GLU A 502 -19.68 -24.83 -92.23
C GLU A 502 -19.94 -24.43 -90.76
N GLY A 503 -19.04 -24.75 -89.82
CA GLY A 503 -19.16 -24.40 -88.38
C GLY A 503 -19.62 -25.55 -87.47
N GLN A 504 -19.33 -25.46 -86.15
CA GLN A 504 -19.48 -26.57 -85.17
C GLN A 504 -20.92 -27.09 -84.96
N ASN A 505 -21.92 -26.29 -85.32
CA ASN A 505 -23.33 -26.67 -85.35
C ASN A 505 -24.00 -26.37 -86.72
N CYS A 506 -23.19 -26.21 -87.78
CA CYS A 506 -23.63 -26.04 -89.16
C CYS A 506 -24.29 -24.69 -89.50
N SER A 507 -23.65 -23.58 -89.15
CA SER A 507 -24.23 -22.23 -89.14
C SER A 507 -23.58 -21.18 -90.07
N THR A 508 -22.38 -21.40 -90.63
CA THR A 508 -21.63 -20.45 -91.50
C THR A 508 -21.73 -20.82 -92.99
N ASN A 509 -21.47 -19.95 -93.99
CA ASN A 509 -21.68 -20.23 -95.43
C ASN A 509 -20.39 -20.17 -96.32
N ILE A 510 -20.35 -20.90 -97.47
CA ILE A 510 -19.21 -21.12 -98.41
C ILE A 510 -19.09 -20.06 -99.55
N ASP A 511 -17.86 -19.81 -100.08
CA ASP A 511 -17.43 -18.73 -101.00
C ASP A 511 -17.50 -19.06 -102.54
N ASP A 512 -18.13 -18.22 -103.38
CA ASP A 512 -18.62 -18.39 -104.78
C ASP A 512 -17.82 -17.72 -105.94
N CYS A 513 -16.63 -17.16 -105.72
CA CYS A 513 -15.90 -16.32 -106.70
C CYS A 513 -15.23 -17.06 -107.86
N HIS A 514 -15.50 -18.35 -108.00
CA HIS A 514 -14.61 -19.27 -108.69
C HIS A 514 -14.81 -19.33 -110.23
N SER A 515 -15.46 -18.33 -110.87
CA SER A 515 -15.87 -18.41 -112.29
C SER A 515 -15.62 -17.17 -113.21
N GLN A 516 -14.66 -16.28 -112.90
CA GLN A 516 -14.11 -15.20 -113.77
C GLN A 516 -15.10 -14.37 -114.61
N VAL A 517 -15.60 -13.24 -114.10
CA VAL A 517 -16.69 -12.46 -114.74
C VAL A 517 -16.45 -10.93 -114.88
N CYS A 518 -15.22 -10.44 -114.71
CA CYS A 518 -14.87 -9.02 -114.88
C CYS A 518 -14.21 -8.73 -116.26
N PHE A 519 -14.66 -7.73 -117.03
CA PHE A 519 -14.13 -7.40 -118.38
C PHE A 519 -13.06 -6.28 -118.36
N ASN A 520 -12.43 -6.02 -119.51
CA ASN A 520 -11.35 -5.01 -119.71
C ASN A 520 -10.16 -5.09 -118.73
N GLY A 521 -9.94 -6.26 -118.11
CA GLY A 521 -8.79 -6.55 -117.25
C GLY A 521 -9.05 -6.47 -115.74
N GLY A 522 -10.32 -6.45 -115.30
CA GLY A 522 -10.68 -6.31 -113.88
C GLY A 522 -10.63 -7.57 -112.99
N THR A 523 -10.62 -7.40 -111.66
CA THR A 523 -10.41 -8.44 -110.61
C THR A 523 -11.68 -8.71 -109.76
N CYS A 524 -11.95 -9.96 -109.31
CA CYS A 524 -13.23 -10.41 -108.69
C CYS A 524 -13.16 -10.72 -107.16
N ILE A 525 -14.24 -10.50 -106.38
CA ILE A 525 -14.37 -10.60 -104.89
C ILE A 525 -15.70 -11.24 -104.43
N ASP A 526 -15.73 -12.09 -103.40
CA ASP A 526 -16.84 -13.04 -103.11
C ASP A 526 -17.85 -12.71 -101.98
N GLY A 527 -19.00 -13.41 -101.93
CA GLY A 527 -20.05 -13.42 -100.90
C GLY A 527 -20.95 -14.67 -100.87
N ILE A 528 -21.86 -14.73 -99.89
CA ILE A 528 -22.72 -15.89 -99.55
C ILE A 528 -23.73 -16.21 -100.68
N GLY A 529 -23.36 -17.10 -101.61
CA GLY A 529 -24.13 -17.39 -102.82
C GLY A 529 -23.77 -16.54 -104.06
N GLY A 530 -22.68 -15.73 -104.11
CA GLY A 530 -22.24 -14.90 -105.30
C GLY A 530 -21.17 -13.77 -105.11
N TYR A 531 -20.71 -13.03 -106.17
CA TYR A 531 -19.46 -12.16 -106.24
C TYR A 531 -19.53 -10.68 -106.83
N THR A 532 -18.41 -9.87 -106.84
CA THR A 532 -18.20 -8.42 -107.28
C THR A 532 -16.84 -8.13 -108.02
N CYS A 533 -16.63 -7.02 -108.80
CA CYS A 533 -15.44 -6.73 -109.70
C CYS A 533 -14.69 -5.35 -109.56
N GLU A 534 -13.40 -5.22 -109.95
CA GLU A 534 -12.51 -4.00 -109.88
C GLU A 534 -11.75 -3.65 -111.20
N CYS A 535 -11.66 -2.38 -111.68
CA CYS A 535 -11.29 -1.98 -113.08
C CYS A 535 -9.93 -1.25 -113.32
N VAL A 536 -9.46 -1.13 -114.58
CA VAL A 536 -8.15 -0.53 -115.01
C VAL A 536 -8.26 0.94 -115.49
N ALA A 537 -7.25 1.78 -115.22
CA ALA A 537 -7.25 3.24 -115.43
C ALA A 537 -7.54 3.70 -116.88
N GLY A 538 -8.44 4.68 -117.01
CA GLY A 538 -9.05 5.07 -118.29
C GLY A 538 -10.54 4.73 -118.37
N PHE A 539 -11.03 3.81 -117.52
CA PHE A 539 -12.39 3.28 -117.60
C PHE A 539 -13.06 2.98 -116.23
N GLU A 540 -14.40 3.04 -116.15
CA GLU A 540 -15.21 2.73 -114.95
C GLU A 540 -16.48 1.87 -115.23
N GLY A 541 -17.10 1.33 -114.16
CA GLY A 541 -18.36 0.55 -114.18
C GLY A 541 -18.22 -0.89 -113.64
N ASP A 542 -19.32 -1.54 -113.23
CA ASP A 542 -19.31 -2.84 -112.52
C ASP A 542 -18.75 -4.03 -113.33
N ASP A 543 -18.70 -3.90 -114.66
CA ASP A 543 -18.00 -4.82 -115.58
C ASP A 543 -16.85 -4.14 -116.33
N CYS A 544 -16.47 -2.91 -115.95
CA CYS A 544 -15.34 -2.12 -116.43
C CYS A 544 -15.42 -1.57 -117.87
N PHE A 545 -16.56 -1.00 -118.32
CA PHE A 545 -16.80 -0.64 -119.74
C PHE A 545 -16.83 0.88 -120.13
N THR A 546 -16.80 1.85 -119.21
CA THR A 546 -17.11 3.31 -119.45
C THR A 546 -15.86 4.21 -119.50
N ASN A 547 -15.78 5.35 -120.25
CA ASN A 547 -14.57 6.20 -120.49
C ASN A 547 -14.41 7.46 -119.55
N ILE A 548 -13.18 7.97 -119.32
CA ILE A 548 -12.80 9.06 -118.35
C ILE A 548 -12.98 10.53 -118.84
N ASP A 549 -13.30 11.43 -117.90
CA ASP A 549 -13.56 12.89 -117.96
C ASP A 549 -12.29 13.74 -117.64
N ASP A 550 -11.93 14.75 -118.48
CA ASP A 550 -10.75 15.63 -118.33
C ASP A 550 -10.92 16.72 -117.22
N CYS A 551 -12.10 16.81 -116.60
CA CYS A 551 -12.30 17.53 -115.33
C CYS A 551 -11.83 16.77 -114.11
N ASP A 552 -11.37 15.52 -114.27
CA ASP A 552 -10.76 14.73 -113.21
C ASP A 552 -9.24 14.61 -113.43
N PRO A 553 -8.39 14.97 -112.43
CA PRO A 553 -8.69 15.04 -111.01
C PRO A 553 -8.89 16.47 -110.50
N HIS A 554 -9.79 17.25 -111.10
CA HIS A 554 -10.18 18.59 -110.65
C HIS A 554 -9.03 19.61 -110.71
N PRO A 555 -8.69 20.07 -111.92
CA PRO A 555 -7.57 20.97 -112.12
C PRO A 555 -7.84 22.43 -111.71
N CYS A 556 -9.10 22.76 -111.40
CA CYS A 556 -9.47 24.00 -110.73
C CYS A 556 -9.29 23.82 -109.22
N LEU A 557 -8.33 24.54 -108.66
CA LEU A 557 -7.99 24.38 -107.26
C LEU A 557 -8.93 25.20 -106.38
N ASN A 558 -9.02 24.82 -105.10
CA ASN A 558 -9.66 25.60 -104.05
C ASN A 558 -11.16 25.91 -104.24
N GLY A 559 -11.94 24.90 -104.63
CA GLY A 559 -13.39 25.02 -104.76
C GLY A 559 -13.85 25.78 -106.01
N GLY A 560 -12.93 26.08 -106.94
CA GLY A 560 -13.27 26.61 -108.24
C GLY A 560 -14.06 25.59 -109.07
N THR A 561 -15.15 26.02 -109.73
CA THR A 561 -15.96 25.12 -110.56
C THR A 561 -15.30 24.92 -111.92
N CYS A 562 -15.04 23.67 -112.27
CA CYS A 562 -14.41 23.23 -113.52
C CYS A 562 -15.46 22.93 -114.59
N SER A 563 -15.20 23.33 -115.84
CA SER A 563 -16.04 22.97 -116.99
C SER A 563 -15.21 22.28 -118.08
N ASP A 564 -15.63 21.06 -118.47
CA ASP A 564 -14.95 20.20 -119.45
C ASP A 564 -15.00 20.76 -120.87
N ALA A 565 -13.92 20.59 -121.61
CA ALA A 565 -13.82 20.82 -123.04
C ALA A 565 -13.00 19.69 -123.70
N LEU A 566 -13.28 19.39 -124.96
CA LEU A 566 -12.55 18.35 -125.70
C LEU A 566 -11.02 18.63 -125.68
N ASN A 567 -10.27 17.81 -124.94
CA ASN A 567 -8.84 17.95 -124.64
C ASN A 567 -8.47 19.21 -123.79
N GLY A 568 -9.22 19.55 -122.73
CA GLY A 568 -8.83 20.54 -121.71
C GLY A 568 -9.97 21.17 -120.88
N TYR A 569 -9.68 22.10 -119.94
CA TYR A 569 -10.66 22.64 -118.97
C TYR A 569 -10.63 24.18 -118.79
N THR A 570 -11.64 24.79 -118.13
CA THR A 570 -11.68 26.22 -117.69
C THR A 570 -12.22 26.36 -116.25
N CYS A 571 -11.70 27.30 -115.45
CA CYS A 571 -12.02 27.46 -114.01
C CYS A 571 -12.71 28.78 -113.64
N THR A 572 -13.67 28.70 -112.71
CA THR A 572 -14.32 29.85 -112.05
C THR A 572 -14.05 29.80 -110.54
N CYS A 573 -13.31 30.77 -109.98
CA CYS A 573 -12.79 30.69 -108.61
C CYS A 573 -13.82 31.01 -107.52
N ALA A 574 -13.73 30.29 -106.40
CA ALA A 574 -14.44 30.62 -105.16
C ALA A 574 -13.89 31.93 -104.53
N PRO A 575 -14.66 32.62 -103.67
CA PRO A 575 -14.15 33.75 -102.88
C PRO A 575 -12.85 33.40 -102.14
N GLY A 576 -11.93 34.35 -101.98
CA GLY A 576 -10.60 34.15 -101.35
C GLY A 576 -9.46 33.74 -102.30
N TYR A 577 -9.74 33.46 -103.58
CA TYR A 577 -8.72 33.06 -104.56
C TYR A 577 -8.72 33.86 -105.84
N THR A 578 -7.54 33.92 -106.47
CA THR A 578 -7.30 34.63 -107.73
C THR A 578 -6.37 33.82 -108.65
N ASP A 579 -6.22 34.26 -109.91
CA ASP A 579 -5.52 33.59 -111.05
C ASP A 579 -6.33 32.56 -111.88
N ILE A 580 -5.72 32.04 -112.96
CA ILE A 580 -6.37 31.19 -113.99
C ILE A 580 -6.71 29.76 -113.52
N ASN A 581 -6.02 29.26 -112.48
CA ASN A 581 -6.25 27.94 -111.89
C ASN A 581 -6.82 28.05 -110.46
N CYS A 582 -7.18 29.27 -110.02
CA CYS A 582 -7.63 29.57 -108.67
C CYS A 582 -6.60 29.23 -107.59
N SER A 583 -5.31 29.37 -107.93
CA SER A 583 -4.20 28.89 -107.11
C SER A 583 -3.58 29.95 -106.19
N LYS A 584 -3.91 31.22 -106.35
CA LYS A 584 -3.36 32.29 -105.54
C LYS A 584 -4.38 32.78 -104.51
N GLU A 585 -4.08 32.56 -103.24
CA GLU A 585 -4.84 33.07 -102.09
C GLU A 585 -4.72 34.60 -101.97
N ILE A 586 -5.75 35.22 -101.41
CA ILE A 586 -5.77 36.64 -101.02
C ILE A 586 -5.35 36.70 -99.54
N ASP A 587 -4.28 37.43 -99.22
CA ASP A 587 -3.81 37.59 -97.82
C ASP A 587 -4.75 38.54 -97.06
N GLU A 588 -5.62 37.96 -96.23
CA GLU A 588 -6.62 38.65 -95.42
C GLU A 588 -6.04 39.25 -94.11
N CYS A 589 -4.79 38.93 -93.76
CA CYS A 589 -4.08 39.47 -92.58
C CYS A 589 -3.42 40.85 -92.82
N ASN A 590 -3.68 41.52 -93.95
CA ASN A 590 -3.04 42.80 -94.28
C ASN A 590 -4.03 43.90 -94.70
N PRO A 591 -4.27 44.93 -93.84
CA PRO A 591 -3.63 45.20 -92.54
C PRO A 591 -4.14 44.27 -91.41
N ASN A 592 -3.27 43.94 -90.45
CA ASN A 592 -3.51 42.93 -89.40
C ASN A 592 -4.81 43.19 -88.58
N PRO A 593 -5.79 42.27 -88.63
CA PRO A 593 -7.06 42.40 -87.91
C PRO A 593 -7.01 41.96 -86.43
N CYS A 594 -6.04 41.15 -86.01
CA CYS A 594 -5.98 40.60 -84.64
C CYS A 594 -5.46 41.61 -83.61
N MET A 595 -6.13 41.70 -82.45
CA MET A 595 -5.78 42.62 -81.35
C MET A 595 -5.06 41.90 -80.19
N ASN A 596 -4.61 42.65 -79.16
CA ASN A 596 -4.00 42.12 -77.91
C ASN A 596 -2.82 41.14 -78.08
N GLY A 597 -2.05 41.27 -79.15
CA GLY A 597 -0.89 40.41 -79.41
C GLY A 597 -1.22 39.04 -80.03
N GLY A 598 -2.47 38.83 -80.46
CA GLY A 598 -2.87 37.65 -81.22
C GLY A 598 -2.11 37.51 -82.55
N VAL A 599 -1.81 36.26 -82.93
CA VAL A 599 -1.09 35.95 -84.15
C VAL A 599 -2.10 35.66 -85.26
N CYS A 600 -2.14 36.51 -86.29
CA CYS A 600 -3.00 36.30 -87.46
C CYS A 600 -2.42 35.18 -88.33
N THR A 601 -3.18 34.11 -88.51
CA THR A 601 -2.91 33.11 -89.53
C THR A 601 -3.90 33.31 -90.66
N ASP A 602 -3.37 33.60 -91.84
CA ASP A 602 -4.14 33.74 -93.08
C ASP A 602 -4.87 32.45 -93.38
N GLY A 603 -6.09 32.59 -93.88
CA GLY A 603 -6.96 31.50 -94.25
C GLY A 603 -7.64 31.80 -95.57
N ILE A 604 -8.47 30.87 -96.00
CA ILE A 604 -9.03 30.89 -97.34
C ILE A 604 -10.33 31.68 -97.32
N ASN A 605 -10.32 32.93 -97.81
CA ASN A 605 -11.47 33.85 -97.73
C ASN A 605 -11.90 34.13 -96.28
N ASP A 606 -10.97 33.96 -95.34
CA ASP A 606 -11.20 33.95 -93.90
C ASP A 606 -9.85 34.16 -93.22
N TYR A 607 -9.82 34.66 -92.00
CA TYR A 607 -8.58 34.76 -91.23
C TYR A 607 -8.85 34.22 -89.83
N THR A 608 -7.88 33.50 -89.28
CA THR A 608 -8.00 32.98 -87.92
C THR A 608 -6.98 33.68 -87.05
N CYS A 609 -7.44 34.38 -86.02
CA CYS A 609 -6.55 34.89 -85.00
C CYS A 609 -6.27 33.76 -83.99
N THR A 610 -5.00 33.38 -83.83
CA THR A 610 -4.59 32.56 -82.69
C THR A 610 -4.38 33.49 -81.50
N CYS A 611 -5.33 33.49 -80.58
CA CYS A 611 -5.30 34.36 -79.42
C CYS A 611 -4.18 33.96 -78.47
N ALA A 612 -3.56 34.96 -77.83
CA ALA A 612 -2.74 34.70 -76.66
C ALA A 612 -3.63 34.05 -75.58
N PRO A 613 -3.06 33.17 -74.72
CA PRO A 613 -3.78 32.61 -73.59
C PRO A 613 -4.57 33.70 -72.83
N GLY A 614 -5.81 33.41 -72.46
CA GLY A 614 -6.74 34.35 -71.81
C GLY A 614 -7.72 35.12 -72.70
N TYR A 615 -7.62 35.08 -74.04
CA TYR A 615 -8.57 35.78 -74.93
C TYR A 615 -9.29 34.83 -75.89
N THR A 616 -10.54 35.17 -76.22
CA THR A 616 -11.45 34.46 -77.13
C THR A 616 -12.11 35.43 -78.11
N ASP A 617 -12.99 34.89 -78.95
CA ASP A 617 -13.54 35.47 -80.18
C ASP A 617 -12.59 35.52 -81.37
N ASP A 618 -13.17 35.66 -82.57
CA ASP A 618 -12.47 35.57 -83.85
C ASP A 618 -11.39 36.66 -84.06
N ASN A 619 -11.39 37.71 -83.24
CA ASN A 619 -10.45 38.84 -83.31
C ASN A 619 -9.59 39.02 -82.03
N CYS A 620 -9.68 38.09 -81.08
CA CYS A 620 -9.01 38.13 -79.78
C CYS A 620 -9.33 39.39 -78.97
N THR A 621 -10.58 39.85 -79.03
CA THR A 621 -11.03 41.06 -78.33
C THR A 621 -11.76 40.79 -77.01
N THR A 622 -12.28 39.59 -76.85
CA THR A 622 -13.06 39.20 -75.68
C THR A 622 -12.13 38.45 -74.72
N ASP A 623 -12.04 38.91 -73.47
CA ASP A 623 -11.38 38.16 -72.40
C ASP A 623 -12.16 36.86 -72.16
N ILE A 624 -11.47 35.74 -71.99
CA ILE A 624 -12.11 34.49 -71.56
C ILE A 624 -12.48 34.68 -70.11
N ASP A 625 -13.77 34.63 -69.79
CA ASP A 625 -14.23 34.69 -68.40
C ASP A 625 -13.79 33.40 -67.69
N ASP A 626 -12.64 33.47 -67.03
CA ASP A 626 -12.01 32.36 -66.32
C ASP A 626 -12.82 31.96 -65.06
N CYS A 627 -13.94 32.65 -64.80
CA CYS A 627 -14.89 32.38 -63.73
C CYS A 627 -16.16 31.60 -64.14
N ASP A 628 -16.27 31.03 -65.36
CA ASP A 628 -17.43 30.21 -65.78
C ASP A 628 -17.06 28.80 -66.30
N PRO A 629 -17.52 27.71 -65.64
CA PRO A 629 -18.28 27.67 -64.39
C PRO A 629 -17.40 28.04 -63.19
N ASN A 630 -17.97 28.79 -62.23
CA ASN A 630 -17.24 29.38 -61.09
C ASN A 630 -16.23 28.39 -60.46
N PRO A 631 -14.91 28.61 -60.65
CA PRO A 631 -13.88 27.70 -60.16
C PRO A 631 -13.65 27.85 -58.65
N CYS A 632 -14.13 28.94 -58.02
CA CYS A 632 -14.02 29.15 -56.59
C CYS A 632 -15.08 28.32 -55.86
N LEU A 633 -14.64 27.38 -55.03
CA LEU A 633 -15.51 26.51 -54.25
C LEU A 633 -15.90 27.16 -52.91
N ASN A 634 -16.82 26.54 -52.16
CA ASN A 634 -17.23 26.95 -50.81
C ASN A 634 -17.73 28.42 -50.66
N GLY A 635 -18.36 28.97 -51.70
CA GLY A 635 -18.92 30.32 -51.68
C GLY A 635 -17.89 31.43 -51.90
N GLY A 636 -16.68 31.09 -52.36
CA GLY A 636 -15.69 32.06 -52.83
C GLY A 636 -16.19 32.90 -54.00
N THR A 637 -15.82 34.19 -54.00
CA THR A 637 -16.17 35.12 -55.09
C THR A 637 -15.03 35.20 -56.08
N CYS A 638 -15.27 34.77 -57.31
CA CYS A 638 -14.30 34.81 -58.39
C CYS A 638 -14.21 36.21 -59.00
N SER A 639 -12.99 36.71 -59.17
CA SER A 639 -12.68 37.89 -60.00
C SER A 639 -11.84 37.47 -61.19
N ASP A 640 -12.40 37.75 -62.37
CA ASP A 640 -11.83 37.45 -63.68
C ASP A 640 -10.56 38.27 -63.96
N GLY A 641 -9.66 37.69 -64.73
CA GLY A 641 -8.38 38.26 -65.13
C GLY A 641 -7.87 37.59 -66.40
N VAL A 642 -6.86 38.19 -67.05
CA VAL A 642 -6.38 37.72 -68.35
C VAL A 642 -5.57 36.43 -68.19
N ASP A 643 -6.09 35.29 -68.65
CA ASP A 643 -5.50 33.94 -68.51
C ASP A 643 -5.30 33.51 -67.04
N SER A 644 -6.10 34.10 -66.14
CA SER A 644 -6.01 33.84 -64.71
C SER A 644 -7.24 34.37 -63.97
N TYR A 645 -7.83 33.54 -63.13
CA TYR A 645 -8.84 33.98 -62.16
C TYR A 645 -8.19 34.17 -60.79
N THR A 646 -8.78 35.05 -59.98
CA THR A 646 -8.43 35.19 -58.56
C THR A 646 -9.65 34.95 -57.71
N CYS A 647 -9.58 33.99 -56.79
CA CYS A 647 -10.65 33.75 -55.84
C CYS A 647 -10.47 34.61 -54.60
N THR A 648 -11.52 35.33 -54.23
CA THR A 648 -11.64 35.93 -52.89
C THR A 648 -12.43 34.96 -52.02
N CYS A 649 -11.73 34.27 -51.13
CA CYS A 649 -12.36 33.26 -50.28
C CYS A 649 -13.29 33.87 -49.25
N ALA A 650 -14.39 33.15 -48.98
CA ALA A 650 -15.18 33.43 -47.78
C ALA A 650 -14.27 33.24 -46.55
N PRO A 651 -14.49 33.99 -45.45
CA PRO A 651 -13.77 33.78 -44.21
C PRO A 651 -13.77 32.28 -43.84
N GLY A 652 -12.62 31.74 -43.44
CA GLY A 652 -12.45 30.32 -43.11
C GLY A 652 -11.72 29.48 -44.15
N TYR A 653 -11.58 29.91 -45.41
CA TYR A 653 -10.87 29.15 -46.44
C TYR A 653 -9.59 29.84 -46.92
N ILE A 654 -8.56 29.05 -47.23
CA ILE A 654 -7.26 29.47 -47.73
C ILE A 654 -6.91 28.66 -48.98
N ASP A 655 -5.92 29.13 -49.74
CA ASP A 655 -5.54 28.72 -51.10
C ASP A 655 -6.20 29.51 -52.24
N SER A 656 -5.70 29.29 -53.46
CA SER A 656 -6.09 30.06 -54.65
C SER A 656 -7.49 29.75 -55.18
N ASN A 657 -8.09 28.63 -54.75
CA ASN A 657 -9.39 28.12 -55.25
C ASN A 657 -10.44 27.98 -54.12
N CYS A 658 -10.10 28.44 -52.91
CA CYS A 658 -10.90 28.35 -51.68
C CYS A 658 -11.30 26.91 -51.32
N THR A 659 -10.36 25.97 -51.53
CA THR A 659 -10.62 24.54 -51.31
C THR A 659 -10.08 24.03 -49.98
N ILE A 660 -9.04 24.66 -49.45
CA ILE A 660 -8.45 24.31 -48.17
C ILE A 660 -9.16 25.13 -47.08
N ASP A 661 -9.75 24.44 -46.10
CA ASP A 661 -10.20 25.07 -44.87
C ASP A 661 -8.96 25.60 -44.11
N ILE A 662 -9.03 26.81 -43.58
CA ILE A 662 -8.00 27.31 -42.68
C ILE A 662 -8.11 26.47 -41.43
N ASP A 663 -7.05 25.70 -41.14
CA ASP A 663 -6.96 24.93 -39.90
C ASP A 663 -6.95 25.91 -38.72
N ASP A 664 -8.15 26.18 -38.20
CA ASP A 664 -8.39 27.10 -37.10
C ASP A 664 -7.87 26.49 -35.77
N CYS A 665 -7.39 25.23 -35.80
CA CYS A 665 -6.75 24.52 -34.71
C CYS A 665 -5.22 24.70 -34.63
N PHE A 666 -4.58 25.57 -35.42
CA PHE A 666 -3.13 25.78 -35.33
C PHE A 666 -2.68 27.24 -35.07
N PRO A 667 -1.79 27.51 -34.09
CA PRO A 667 -1.32 26.57 -33.05
C PRO A 667 -2.42 26.33 -32.00
N ASP A 668 -2.60 25.07 -31.59
CA ASP A 668 -3.72 24.54 -30.78
C ASP A 668 -4.43 25.59 -29.90
N PRO A 669 -5.63 26.06 -30.30
CA PRO A 669 -6.38 27.06 -29.55
C PRO A 669 -7.07 26.48 -28.32
N CYS A 670 -7.19 25.14 -28.22
CA CYS A 670 -7.86 24.48 -27.11
C CYS A 670 -6.89 24.32 -25.93
N LEU A 671 -7.25 24.89 -24.79
CA LEU A 671 -6.47 24.80 -23.55
C LEU A 671 -6.89 23.55 -22.75
N ASN A 672 -6.12 23.21 -21.72
CA ASN A 672 -6.45 22.14 -20.75
C ASN A 672 -6.74 20.76 -21.36
N ASN A 673 -5.95 20.37 -22.37
CA ASN A 673 -6.05 19.03 -22.99
C ASN A 673 -7.38 18.79 -23.74
N GLY A 674 -8.08 19.86 -24.13
CA GLY A 674 -9.24 19.80 -25.02
C GLY A 674 -8.85 19.39 -26.43
N THR A 675 -9.71 18.62 -27.10
CA THR A 675 -9.46 18.17 -28.48
C THR A 675 -10.03 19.19 -29.44
N CYS A 676 -9.17 19.82 -30.24
CA CYS A 676 -9.62 20.75 -31.26
C CYS A 676 -10.20 20.01 -32.46
N SER A 677 -11.42 20.37 -32.84
CA SER A 677 -12.04 19.97 -34.10
C SER A 677 -12.17 21.19 -34.99
N ASP A 678 -11.54 21.11 -36.16
CA ASP A 678 -11.54 22.16 -37.16
C ASP A 678 -12.94 22.30 -37.79
N GLY A 679 -13.31 23.53 -38.11
CA GLY A 679 -14.61 23.87 -38.68
C GLY A 679 -14.51 25.11 -39.56
N VAL A 680 -15.48 25.25 -40.47
CA VAL A 680 -15.46 26.31 -41.46
C VAL A 680 -15.57 27.70 -40.80
N ASN A 681 -14.47 28.45 -40.79
CA ASN A 681 -14.37 29.79 -40.19
C ASN A 681 -14.58 29.80 -38.66
N GLY A 682 -14.07 28.77 -37.99
CA GLY A 682 -14.04 28.67 -36.55
C GLY A 682 -13.81 27.24 -36.06
N PHE A 683 -12.98 27.10 -35.04
CA PHE A 683 -12.73 25.84 -34.35
C PHE A 683 -13.81 25.53 -33.30
N THR A 684 -14.04 24.25 -33.05
CA THR A 684 -14.80 23.76 -31.89
C THR A 684 -13.90 22.91 -31.02
N CYS A 685 -13.70 23.30 -29.77
CA CYS A 685 -13.00 22.47 -28.80
C CYS A 685 -13.97 21.49 -28.13
N GLU A 686 -13.70 20.18 -28.26
CA GLU A 686 -14.25 19.18 -27.34
C GLU A 686 -13.42 19.23 -26.07
N CYS A 687 -13.96 19.92 -25.06
CA CYS A 687 -13.29 20.05 -23.78
C CYS A 687 -13.21 18.71 -23.06
N ALA A 688 -12.04 18.44 -22.48
CA ALA A 688 -11.90 17.37 -21.51
C ALA A 688 -12.91 17.59 -20.37
N GLU A 689 -13.40 16.50 -19.78
CA GLU A 689 -14.36 16.57 -18.68
C GLU A 689 -13.89 17.59 -17.61
N GLY A 690 -14.78 18.49 -17.20
CA GLY A 690 -14.47 19.56 -16.23
C GLY A 690 -14.21 20.95 -16.80
N PHE A 691 -14.12 21.12 -18.13
CA PHE A 691 -13.87 22.43 -18.74
C PHE A 691 -14.97 22.83 -19.72
N GLU A 692 -15.28 24.12 -19.77
CA GLU A 692 -16.22 24.72 -20.69
C GLU A 692 -15.68 26.01 -21.33
N GLY A 693 -16.48 26.58 -22.22
CA GLY A 693 -16.10 27.75 -23.02
C GLY A 693 -15.49 27.36 -24.36
N GLN A 694 -15.44 28.34 -25.26
CA GLN A 694 -15.13 28.13 -26.69
C GLN A 694 -13.73 27.56 -26.94
N ASN A 695 -12.80 27.74 -25.99
CA ASN A 695 -11.42 27.26 -26.05
C ASN A 695 -11.02 26.43 -24.81
N CYS A 696 -11.99 25.89 -24.06
CA CYS A 696 -11.78 25.11 -22.83
C CYS A 696 -10.93 25.83 -21.76
N SER A 697 -10.96 27.16 -21.77
CA SER A 697 -10.24 28.02 -20.84
C SER A 697 -10.95 28.20 -19.51
N THR A 698 -12.25 27.91 -19.46
CA THR A 698 -13.09 28.12 -18.29
C THR A 698 -13.25 26.78 -17.61
N ASN A 699 -12.88 26.67 -16.34
CA ASN A 699 -13.27 25.51 -15.54
C ASN A 699 -14.80 25.54 -15.42
N ILE A 700 -15.47 24.40 -15.61
CA ILE A 700 -16.89 24.30 -15.29
C ILE A 700 -16.98 24.56 -13.79
N ASP A 701 -17.72 25.59 -13.39
CA ASP A 701 -17.96 25.86 -11.97
C ASP A 701 -18.90 24.77 -11.45
N ASP A 702 -18.29 23.67 -11.04
CA ASP A 702 -18.96 22.48 -10.54
C ASP A 702 -19.68 22.77 -9.20
N CYS A 703 -19.54 23.98 -8.65
CA CYS A 703 -20.26 24.47 -7.47
C CYS A 703 -21.64 25.08 -7.76
N ASP A 704 -22.09 25.21 -9.01
CA ASP A 704 -23.45 25.68 -9.35
C ASP A 704 -24.34 24.53 -9.85
N PRO A 705 -25.58 24.34 -9.32
CA PRO A 705 -26.37 25.23 -8.49
C PRO A 705 -26.28 24.92 -6.98
N HIS A 706 -25.07 24.85 -6.41
CA HIS A 706 -24.75 24.59 -5.00
C HIS A 706 -24.92 23.12 -4.58
N PRO A 707 -23.94 22.25 -4.89
CA PRO A 707 -23.99 20.83 -4.55
C PRO A 707 -23.61 20.53 -3.09
N CYS A 708 -22.98 21.47 -2.38
CA CYS A 708 -22.60 21.30 -0.97
C CYS A 708 -23.78 21.63 -0.04
N PHE A 709 -24.22 20.64 0.72
CA PHE A 709 -25.32 20.77 1.68
C PHE A 709 -24.83 21.17 3.08
N ASN A 710 -25.76 21.46 4.00
CA ASN A 710 -25.50 21.70 5.42
C ASN A 710 -24.46 22.79 5.76
N GLY A 711 -24.34 23.82 4.91
CA GLY A 711 -23.39 24.92 5.13
C GLY A 711 -21.94 24.59 4.74
N GLY A 712 -21.71 23.48 4.03
CA GLY A 712 -20.43 23.17 3.39
C GLY A 712 -20.05 24.24 2.37
N THR A 713 -18.77 24.61 2.35
CA THR A 713 -18.23 25.58 1.40
C THR A 713 -17.74 24.85 0.18
N CYS A 714 -18.31 25.16 -0.99
CA CYS A 714 -17.88 24.56 -2.23
C CYS A 714 -16.60 25.23 -2.73
N SER A 715 -15.60 24.41 -3.05
CA SER A 715 -14.41 24.80 -3.77
C SER A 715 -14.37 24.04 -5.09
N ASP A 716 -14.38 24.80 -6.17
CA ASP A 716 -14.28 24.31 -7.54
C ASP A 716 -12.92 23.61 -7.77
N ALA A 717 -12.92 22.45 -8.43
CA ALA A 717 -11.71 21.70 -8.76
C ALA A 717 -11.74 21.26 -10.24
N LEU A 718 -10.62 20.74 -10.74
CA LEU A 718 -10.51 20.29 -12.13
C LEU A 718 -11.35 19.00 -12.31
N ASN A 719 -12.46 19.06 -13.07
CA ASN A 719 -13.37 17.94 -13.30
C ASN A 719 -14.08 17.41 -12.03
N GLY A 720 -14.67 18.34 -11.28
CA GLY A 720 -15.44 18.05 -10.07
C GLY A 720 -15.34 19.15 -9.03
N TYR A 721 -16.23 19.12 -8.05
CA TYR A 721 -16.19 20.03 -6.92
C TYR A 721 -15.67 19.31 -5.68
N THR A 722 -15.00 20.04 -4.81
CA THR A 722 -14.72 19.58 -3.45
C THR A 722 -15.56 20.41 -2.49
N CYS A 723 -16.44 19.76 -1.73
CA CYS A 723 -17.09 20.42 -0.62
C CYS A 723 -16.18 20.38 0.61
N THR A 724 -15.87 21.56 1.14
CA THR A 724 -15.28 21.66 2.48
C THR A 724 -16.43 21.65 3.48
N CYS A 725 -16.66 20.50 4.10
CA CYS A 725 -17.79 20.34 5.00
C CYS A 725 -17.66 21.18 6.26
N ALA A 726 -18.78 21.74 6.71
CA ALA A 726 -18.87 22.23 8.07
C ALA A 726 -18.56 21.06 9.02
N PRO A 727 -17.90 21.32 10.17
CA PRO A 727 -17.65 20.28 11.18
C PRO A 727 -18.95 19.49 11.46
N GLY A 728 -18.87 18.15 11.55
CA GLY A 728 -20.02 17.24 11.76
C GLY A 728 -20.65 16.64 10.51
N TYR A 729 -20.16 16.96 9.32
CA TYR A 729 -20.66 16.40 8.06
C TYR A 729 -19.53 15.82 7.21
N THR A 730 -19.85 14.76 6.47
CA THR A 730 -18.96 13.98 5.61
C THR A 730 -19.64 13.68 4.28
N ASP A 731 -18.95 12.89 3.45
CA ASP A 731 -19.22 12.66 2.04
C ASP A 731 -18.87 13.85 1.12
N ILE A 732 -18.84 13.58 -0.19
CA ILE A 732 -18.42 14.53 -1.23
C ILE A 732 -19.33 15.77 -1.33
N ASN A 733 -20.54 15.71 -0.77
CA ASN A 733 -21.56 16.75 -0.83
C ASN A 733 -21.91 17.34 0.54
N CYS A 734 -21.20 16.94 1.60
CA CYS A 734 -21.53 17.25 2.99
C CYS A 734 -22.98 16.91 3.36
N SER A 735 -23.53 15.89 2.70
CA SER A 735 -24.93 15.49 2.83
C SER A 735 -25.14 14.49 3.97
N LYS A 736 -24.07 13.78 4.32
CA LYS A 736 -24.06 12.78 5.38
C LYS A 736 -23.56 13.41 6.67
N GLU A 737 -24.38 13.38 7.71
CA GLU A 737 -23.94 13.62 9.09
C GLU A 737 -22.90 12.57 9.47
N ILE A 738 -21.82 13.00 10.13
CA ILE A 738 -20.84 12.08 10.70
C ILE A 738 -21.49 11.48 11.94
N ASP A 739 -21.63 10.17 11.95
CA ASP A 739 -22.03 9.44 13.14
C ASP A 739 -20.82 9.42 14.08
N GLU A 740 -20.73 10.41 14.97
CA GLU A 740 -19.65 10.53 15.94
C GLU A 740 -19.69 9.41 16.99
N CYS A 741 -20.73 8.57 16.99
CA CYS A 741 -20.82 7.34 17.76
C CYS A 741 -20.17 6.11 17.10
N ASN A 742 -19.40 6.27 16.02
CA ASN A 742 -18.75 5.13 15.34
C ASN A 742 -17.29 5.40 14.92
N PRO A 743 -16.29 4.77 15.56
CA PRO A 743 -16.42 3.79 16.65
C PRO A 743 -16.94 4.44 17.94
N ASN A 744 -17.76 3.70 18.72
CA ASN A 744 -18.46 4.23 19.90
C ASN A 744 -17.48 4.89 20.89
N PRO A 745 -17.55 6.22 21.10
CA PRO A 745 -16.67 6.96 21.98
C PRO A 745 -17.03 6.78 23.46
N CYS A 746 -18.26 6.35 23.76
CA CYS A 746 -18.71 6.12 25.12
C CYS A 746 -18.16 4.81 25.67
N MET A 747 -17.39 4.90 26.74
CA MET A 747 -16.77 3.75 27.40
C MET A 747 -17.72 3.14 28.45
N ASN A 748 -17.34 1.98 29.01
CA ASN A 748 -18.03 1.33 30.13
C ASN A 748 -19.53 1.06 29.94
N GLY A 749 -19.95 0.80 28.70
CA GLY A 749 -21.35 0.52 28.37
C GLY A 749 -22.25 1.75 28.28
N GLY A 750 -21.66 2.96 28.20
CA GLY A 750 -22.39 4.20 27.91
C GLY A 750 -23.10 4.15 26.56
N VAL A 751 -24.31 4.70 26.51
CA VAL A 751 -25.12 4.77 25.29
C VAL A 751 -24.82 6.10 24.60
N CYS A 752 -24.18 6.02 23.45
CA CYS A 752 -23.89 7.19 22.63
C CYS A 752 -25.14 7.67 21.90
N THR A 753 -25.38 8.97 21.96
CA THR A 753 -26.36 9.67 21.12
C THR A 753 -25.64 10.68 20.26
N ASP A 754 -25.79 10.51 18.94
CA ASP A 754 -25.18 11.33 17.91
C ASP A 754 -25.76 12.75 17.89
N GLY A 755 -24.93 13.72 17.52
CA GLY A 755 -25.26 15.13 17.37
C GLY A 755 -24.49 15.73 16.19
N ILE A 756 -24.61 17.03 15.96
CA ILE A 756 -23.91 17.67 14.82
C ILE A 756 -22.53 18.13 15.28
N ASN A 757 -21.47 17.44 14.85
CA ASN A 757 -20.08 17.68 15.25
C ASN A 757 -19.85 17.52 16.77
N ASP A 758 -20.67 16.71 17.39
CA ASP A 758 -20.77 16.59 18.83
C ASP A 758 -21.52 15.32 19.13
N TYR A 759 -21.16 14.63 20.20
CA TYR A 759 -21.86 13.43 20.64
C TYR A 759 -22.10 13.56 22.13
N THR A 760 -23.22 13.00 22.59
CA THR A 760 -23.52 12.95 24.01
C THR A 760 -23.56 11.51 24.48
N CYS A 761 -22.70 11.17 25.44
CA CYS A 761 -22.75 9.88 26.11
C CYS A 761 -23.76 9.92 27.26
N THR A 762 -24.74 9.02 27.22
CA THR A 762 -25.56 8.72 28.39
C THR A 762 -24.89 7.60 29.17
N CYS A 763 -24.25 7.95 30.28
CA CYS A 763 -23.48 7.00 31.07
C CYS A 763 -24.38 5.96 31.76
N ALA A 764 -23.86 4.74 31.85
CA ALA A 764 -24.39 3.73 32.74
C ALA A 764 -24.28 4.25 34.19
N PRO A 765 -25.20 3.83 35.10
CA PRO A 765 -25.06 4.13 36.53
C PRO A 765 -23.65 3.80 37.03
N GLY A 766 -23.08 4.64 37.89
CA GLY A 766 -21.70 4.54 38.36
C GLY A 766 -20.67 5.34 37.58
N TYR A 767 -20.93 5.82 36.35
CA TYR A 767 -19.94 6.58 35.56
C TYR A 767 -20.39 8.03 35.29
N THR A 768 -19.40 8.92 35.18
CA THR A 768 -19.57 10.35 34.88
C THR A 768 -18.55 10.80 33.84
N ASP A 769 -18.50 12.11 33.57
CA ASP A 769 -17.84 12.77 32.45
C ASP A 769 -18.51 12.56 31.08
N ASP A 770 -18.04 13.32 30.07
CA ASP A 770 -18.64 13.38 28.73
C ASP A 770 -18.46 12.08 27.92
N ASN A 771 -17.54 11.18 28.34
CA ASN A 771 -17.22 9.92 27.68
C ASN A 771 -17.51 8.68 28.55
N CYS A 772 -18.08 8.87 29.74
CA CYS A 772 -18.33 7.82 30.73
C CYS A 772 -17.07 7.07 31.16
N THR A 773 -15.93 7.79 31.18
CA THR A 773 -14.63 7.21 31.54
C THR A 773 -14.33 7.30 33.02
N THR A 774 -14.89 8.30 33.69
CA THR A 774 -14.67 8.54 35.10
C THR A 774 -15.68 7.76 35.91
N ASP A 775 -15.21 6.83 36.75
CA ASP A 775 -16.03 6.21 37.79
C ASP A 775 -16.47 7.30 38.78
N ILE A 776 -17.74 7.32 39.15
CA ILE A 776 -18.26 8.21 40.18
C ILE A 776 -17.73 7.68 41.50
N ASP A 777 -16.90 8.47 42.17
CA ASP A 777 -16.38 8.12 43.49
C ASP A 777 -17.54 7.99 44.49
N ASP A 778 -18.02 6.76 44.67
CA ASP A 778 -19.11 6.40 45.58
C ASP A 778 -18.66 6.50 47.05
N CYS A 779 -17.38 6.83 47.28
CA CYS A 779 -16.80 7.13 48.57
C CYS A 779 -16.78 8.62 48.93
N ASP A 780 -17.39 9.54 48.15
CA ASP A 780 -17.50 10.97 48.52
C ASP A 780 -18.97 11.46 48.64
N PRO A 781 -19.44 11.86 49.83
CA PRO A 781 -18.75 11.86 51.13
C PRO A 781 -18.65 10.46 51.75
N ASN A 782 -17.51 10.16 52.39
CA ASN A 782 -17.13 8.82 52.87
C ASN A 782 -18.28 8.10 53.63
N PRO A 783 -18.86 7.04 53.02
CA PRO A 783 -19.96 6.29 53.60
C PRO A 783 -19.53 5.30 54.69
N CYS A 784 -18.23 4.99 54.79
CA CYS A 784 -17.68 4.07 55.77
C CYS A 784 -17.41 4.78 57.09
N LEU A 785 -18.19 4.44 58.12
CA LEU A 785 -18.12 5.08 59.44
C LEU A 785 -17.08 4.39 60.34
N ASN A 786 -16.82 4.97 61.52
CA ASN A 786 -15.93 4.44 62.56
C ASN A 786 -14.48 4.14 62.09
N GLY A 787 -13.97 4.90 61.12
CA GLY A 787 -12.61 4.75 60.62
C GLY A 787 -12.43 3.59 59.63
N GLY A 788 -13.52 3.08 59.06
CA GLY A 788 -13.47 2.16 57.91
C GLY A 788 -12.92 2.86 56.67
N THR A 789 -12.12 2.13 55.90
CA THR A 789 -11.58 2.60 54.62
C THR A 789 -12.56 2.25 53.51
N CYS A 790 -13.03 3.26 52.79
CA CYS A 790 -13.88 3.06 51.62
C CYS A 790 -13.01 2.70 50.41
N SER A 791 -13.35 1.62 49.74
CA SER A 791 -12.85 1.29 48.41
C SER A 791 -13.97 1.48 47.42
N ASP A 792 -13.75 2.39 46.49
CA ASP A 792 -14.66 2.74 45.41
C ASP A 792 -14.85 1.57 44.43
N GLY A 793 -15.98 1.56 43.75
CA GLY A 793 -16.33 0.57 42.75
C GLY A 793 -17.50 1.05 41.89
N VAL A 794 -17.74 0.37 40.78
CA VAL A 794 -18.69 0.82 39.76
C VAL A 794 -20.14 0.78 40.26
N ASP A 795 -20.76 1.95 40.44
CA ASP A 795 -22.13 2.14 41.00
C ASP A 795 -22.29 1.49 42.40
N SER A 796 -21.18 1.30 43.10
CA SER A 796 -21.14 0.61 44.40
C SER A 796 -19.83 0.83 45.15
N TYR A 797 -19.91 1.19 46.42
CA TYR A 797 -18.75 1.22 47.31
C TYR A 797 -18.66 -0.05 48.17
N THR A 798 -17.44 -0.42 48.55
CA THR A 798 -17.20 -1.45 49.59
C THR A 798 -16.42 -0.85 50.75
N CYS A 799 -16.87 -1.08 51.98
CA CYS A 799 -16.14 -0.65 53.16
C CYS A 799 -15.25 -1.78 53.69
N THR A 800 -13.97 -1.48 53.86
CA THR A 800 -13.07 -2.30 54.68
C THR A 800 -13.09 -1.77 56.09
N CYS A 801 -13.74 -2.52 56.99
CA CYS A 801 -13.92 -2.08 58.36
C CYS A 801 -12.64 -2.19 59.19
N ALA A 802 -12.43 -1.20 60.05
CA ALA A 802 -11.44 -1.30 61.10
C ALA A 802 -11.75 -2.54 61.97
N PRO A 803 -10.72 -3.22 62.51
CA PRO A 803 -10.92 -4.38 63.39
C PRO A 803 -11.95 -4.08 64.48
N GLY A 804 -12.94 -4.96 64.65
CA GLY A 804 -14.07 -4.77 65.58
C GLY A 804 -15.41 -4.41 64.94
N TYR A 805 -15.51 -4.14 63.62
CA TYR A 805 -16.80 -3.85 62.95
C TYR A 805 -17.05 -4.79 61.76
N ILE A 806 -18.31 -5.14 61.46
CA ILE A 806 -18.62 -6.23 60.49
C ILE A 806 -19.68 -5.94 59.42
N ASP A 807 -20.53 -4.93 59.58
CA ASP A 807 -21.51 -4.63 58.54
C ASP A 807 -20.90 -3.86 57.36
N SER A 808 -21.67 -3.74 56.27
CA SER A 808 -21.21 -3.14 55.01
C SER A 808 -20.79 -1.66 55.12
N ASN A 809 -21.17 -0.96 56.18
CA ASN A 809 -20.87 0.46 56.39
C ASN A 809 -20.04 0.68 57.67
N CYS A 810 -19.51 -0.40 58.25
CA CYS A 810 -18.73 -0.43 59.49
C CYS A 810 -19.43 0.22 60.70
N THR A 811 -20.75 0.08 60.77
CA THR A 811 -21.57 0.64 61.86
C THR A 811 -21.85 -0.33 63.00
N THR A 812 -21.85 -1.63 62.69
CA THR A 812 -22.14 -2.70 63.66
C THR A 812 -20.84 -3.24 64.23
N ASP A 813 -20.68 -3.08 65.54
CA ASP A 813 -19.62 -3.68 66.36
C ASP A 813 -19.74 -5.21 66.32
N ILE A 814 -18.61 -5.91 66.22
CA ILE A 814 -18.53 -7.36 66.28
C ILE A 814 -18.76 -7.76 67.73
N ASP A 815 -19.82 -8.52 67.99
CA ASP A 815 -20.08 -9.09 69.31
C ASP A 815 -19.00 -10.14 69.63
N ASP A 816 -17.92 -9.68 70.26
CA ASP A 816 -16.76 -10.49 70.66
C ASP A 816 -17.11 -11.48 71.78
N CYS A 817 -18.34 -11.41 72.31
CA CYS A 817 -18.89 -12.32 73.30
C CYS A 817 -19.66 -13.52 72.73
N PHE A 818 -19.75 -13.71 71.40
CA PHE A 818 -20.40 -14.89 70.81
C PHE A 818 -19.39 -15.97 70.32
N PRO A 819 -19.55 -17.27 70.66
CA PRO A 819 -20.66 -17.91 71.37
C PRO A 819 -20.47 -18.05 72.90
N ASP A 820 -19.80 -17.08 73.54
CA ASP A 820 -19.37 -16.98 74.94
C ASP A 820 -17.91 -17.45 75.18
N PRO A 821 -16.94 -16.52 75.15
CA PRO A 821 -15.53 -16.83 75.42
C PRO A 821 -15.20 -16.92 76.92
N CYS A 822 -16.10 -16.54 77.84
CA CYS A 822 -15.84 -16.55 79.27
C CYS A 822 -16.15 -17.92 79.89
N LEU A 823 -15.11 -18.59 80.39
CA LEU A 823 -15.23 -19.92 80.99
C LEU A 823 -15.63 -19.81 82.47
N ASN A 824 -16.00 -20.95 83.09
CA ASN A 824 -16.32 -21.05 84.52
C ASN A 824 -17.41 -20.08 85.01
N ASN A 825 -18.44 -19.86 84.18
CA ASN A 825 -19.60 -19.03 84.51
C ASN A 825 -19.25 -17.53 84.71
N GLY A 826 -18.16 -17.06 84.09
CA GLY A 826 -17.83 -15.64 83.96
C GLY A 826 -18.81 -14.91 83.04
N THR A 827 -19.03 -13.62 83.30
CA THR A 827 -19.93 -12.80 82.48
C THR A 827 -19.12 -12.06 81.43
N CYS A 828 -19.47 -12.24 80.15
CA CYS A 828 -18.83 -11.53 79.05
C CYS A 828 -19.43 -10.13 78.86
N SER A 829 -18.55 -9.14 78.71
CA SER A 829 -18.90 -7.79 78.29
C SER A 829 -18.19 -7.46 76.98
N ASP A 830 -18.99 -7.08 75.99
CA ASP A 830 -18.55 -6.76 74.64
C ASP A 830 -17.87 -5.38 74.57
N GLY A 831 -16.92 -5.21 73.65
CA GLY A 831 -16.18 -3.98 73.46
C GLY A 831 -15.54 -3.93 72.07
N VAL A 832 -15.22 -2.72 71.59
CA VAL A 832 -14.70 -2.54 70.22
C VAL A 832 -13.36 -3.26 70.03
N ASN A 833 -13.37 -4.33 69.21
CA ASN A 833 -12.21 -5.19 68.92
C ASN A 833 -11.66 -5.93 70.14
N GLY A 834 -12.54 -6.36 71.05
CA GLY A 834 -12.19 -7.29 72.11
C GLY A 834 -13.21 -7.35 73.26
N PHE A 835 -13.39 -8.56 73.79
CA PHE A 835 -14.24 -8.82 74.95
C PHE A 835 -13.50 -8.67 76.29
N THR A 836 -14.24 -8.36 77.36
CA THR A 836 -13.77 -8.42 78.76
C THR A 836 -14.64 -9.38 79.56
N CYS A 837 -14.02 -10.36 80.22
CA CYS A 837 -14.72 -11.29 81.11
C CYS A 837 -14.66 -10.82 82.57
N GLU A 838 -15.82 -10.75 83.22
CA GLU A 838 -15.91 -10.63 84.68
C GLU A 838 -15.98 -12.02 85.30
N CYS A 839 -14.90 -12.44 85.98
CA CYS A 839 -14.75 -13.79 86.50
C CYS A 839 -15.51 -14.00 87.82
N ALA A 840 -16.09 -15.19 87.97
CA ALA A 840 -16.65 -15.64 89.25
C ALA A 840 -15.54 -15.80 90.31
N GLU A 841 -15.88 -15.63 91.59
CA GLU A 841 -14.91 -15.69 92.70
C GLU A 841 -14.11 -17.01 92.68
N GLY A 842 -12.78 -16.91 92.79
CA GLY A 842 -11.85 -18.03 92.72
C GLY A 842 -11.22 -18.26 91.34
N PHE A 843 -11.59 -17.51 90.29
CA PHE A 843 -10.99 -17.63 88.95
C PHE A 843 -10.38 -16.32 88.46
N GLU A 844 -9.27 -16.42 87.73
CA GLU A 844 -8.56 -15.30 87.10
C GLU A 844 -8.11 -15.61 85.66
N GLY A 845 -7.59 -14.58 84.99
CA GLY A 845 -7.18 -14.63 83.58
C GLY A 845 -8.23 -14.08 82.61
N ARG A 846 -7.80 -13.78 81.38
CA ARG A 846 -8.59 -13.04 80.37
C ARG A 846 -9.93 -13.69 80.01
N ASN A 847 -10.05 -15.01 80.16
CA ASN A 847 -11.26 -15.79 79.91
C ASN A 847 -11.71 -16.61 81.14
N CYS A 848 -11.26 -16.23 82.35
CA CYS A 848 -11.62 -16.90 83.61
C CYS A 848 -11.26 -18.40 83.67
N SER A 849 -10.24 -18.81 82.90
CA SER A 849 -9.82 -20.21 82.78
C SER A 849 -8.91 -20.69 83.91
N THR A 850 -8.36 -19.78 84.71
CA THR A 850 -7.32 -20.10 85.69
C THR A 850 -7.95 -20.09 87.08
N ASN A 851 -7.82 -21.19 87.84
CA ASN A 851 -8.15 -21.16 89.27
C ASN A 851 -7.11 -20.30 90.00
N ILE A 852 -7.55 -19.42 90.89
CA ILE A 852 -6.66 -18.64 91.75
C ILE A 852 -6.08 -19.62 92.78
N ASP A 853 -4.75 -19.74 92.85
CA ASP A 853 -4.08 -20.61 93.81
C ASP A 853 -4.22 -20.07 95.24
N ASP A 854 -5.11 -20.68 96.02
CA ASP A 854 -5.45 -20.27 97.38
C ASP A 854 -4.40 -20.74 98.42
N CYS A 855 -3.37 -21.49 98.00
CA CYS A 855 -2.27 -21.96 98.85
C CYS A 855 -1.13 -20.94 98.95
N HIS A 856 -1.36 -19.80 99.61
CA HIS A 856 -0.27 -18.86 99.88
C HIS A 856 0.73 -19.39 100.92
N ALA A 857 1.98 -18.91 100.89
CA ALA A 857 3.08 -19.36 101.75
C ALA A 857 2.70 -19.33 103.24
N GLN A 858 2.70 -20.51 103.88
CA GLN A 858 2.31 -20.81 105.27
C GLN A 858 0.80 -21.08 105.55
N ALA A 859 0.03 -21.49 104.54
CA ALA A 859 -1.38 -21.91 104.74
C ALA A 859 -1.56 -23.20 105.57
N CYS A 860 -0.57 -24.11 105.58
CA CYS A 860 -0.52 -25.32 106.41
C CYS A 860 0.73 -25.32 107.29
N PHE A 861 0.57 -25.60 108.59
CA PHE A 861 1.66 -25.58 109.56
C PHE A 861 2.22 -26.99 109.84
N ASN A 862 3.35 -27.08 110.56
CA ASN A 862 4.03 -28.34 110.92
C ASN A 862 4.39 -29.24 109.71
N GLU A 863 4.84 -28.63 108.62
CA GLU A 863 5.21 -29.31 107.35
C GLU A 863 4.03 -30.04 106.66
N GLY A 864 2.78 -29.67 106.96
CA GLY A 864 1.60 -30.13 106.23
C GLY A 864 1.58 -29.64 104.78
N THR A 865 1.07 -30.47 103.86
CA THR A 865 1.00 -30.14 102.43
C THR A 865 -0.32 -29.43 102.12
N CYS A 866 -0.25 -28.25 101.50
CA CYS A 866 -1.44 -27.51 101.05
C CYS A 866 -1.91 -28.04 99.69
N ILE A 867 -3.21 -28.29 99.57
CA ILE A 867 -3.86 -28.71 98.34
C ILE A 867 -4.89 -27.64 97.98
N ASP A 868 -4.67 -27.00 96.84
CA ASP A 868 -5.51 -25.95 96.27
C ASP A 868 -6.88 -26.49 95.83
N GLY A 869 -7.91 -25.65 95.93
CA GLY A 869 -9.30 -25.94 95.57
C GLY A 869 -9.96 -24.70 94.96
N ILE A 870 -11.23 -24.79 94.55
CA ILE A 870 -11.92 -23.64 93.94
C ILE A 870 -12.42 -22.72 95.06
N ASN A 871 -11.81 -21.53 95.18
CA ASN A 871 -12.12 -20.53 96.21
C ASN A 871 -11.89 -21.06 97.65
N GLY A 872 -10.79 -21.79 97.87
CA GLY A 872 -10.32 -22.26 99.17
C GLY A 872 -9.38 -23.46 99.12
N TYR A 873 -8.62 -23.68 100.22
CA TYR A 873 -7.59 -24.73 100.32
C TYR A 873 -7.88 -25.79 101.40
N THR A 874 -7.22 -26.96 101.30
CA THR A 874 -7.24 -28.04 102.31
C THR A 874 -5.82 -28.51 102.65
N CYS A 875 -5.52 -28.82 103.92
CA CYS A 875 -4.21 -29.31 104.37
C CYS A 875 -4.20 -30.83 104.63
N GLU A 876 -3.15 -31.51 104.20
CA GLU A 876 -2.85 -32.90 104.58
C GLU A 876 -1.78 -32.91 105.70
N CYS A 877 -2.14 -33.39 106.89
CA CYS A 877 -1.30 -33.31 108.09
C CYS A 877 -0.40 -34.55 108.27
N LEU A 878 0.83 -34.32 108.78
CA LEU A 878 1.75 -35.39 109.16
C LEU A 878 1.30 -36.10 110.44
N ALA A 879 1.68 -37.37 110.60
CA ALA A 879 1.25 -38.23 111.69
C ALA A 879 1.58 -37.63 113.08
N GLY A 880 0.56 -37.55 113.94
CA GLY A 880 0.63 -36.90 115.26
C GLY A 880 -0.07 -35.53 115.33
N PHE A 881 -0.49 -34.95 114.19
CA PHE A 881 -1.21 -33.67 114.15
C PHE A 881 -2.58 -33.78 113.46
N GLU A 882 -3.55 -32.98 113.91
CA GLU A 882 -4.90 -32.89 113.36
C GLU A 882 -5.41 -31.43 113.25
N GLY A 883 -6.56 -31.25 112.59
CA GLY A 883 -7.18 -29.94 112.35
C GLY A 883 -6.96 -29.40 110.92
N ARG A 884 -7.69 -28.33 110.57
CA ARG A 884 -7.76 -27.79 109.18
C ARG A 884 -6.42 -27.19 108.70
N ASP A 885 -5.58 -26.76 109.61
CA ASP A 885 -4.28 -26.12 109.37
C ASP A 885 -3.10 -26.87 110.02
N CYS A 886 -3.35 -28.09 110.50
CA CYS A 886 -2.37 -28.99 111.12
C CYS A 886 -1.67 -28.46 112.39
N LEU A 887 -2.34 -27.57 113.15
CA LEU A 887 -1.79 -26.98 114.38
C LEU A 887 -2.02 -27.81 115.66
N ALA A 888 -3.00 -28.71 115.71
CA ALA A 888 -3.31 -29.44 116.94
C ALA A 888 -2.51 -30.76 117.03
N ASN A 889 -1.86 -31.02 118.17
CA ASN A 889 -1.27 -32.34 118.47
C ASN A 889 -2.40 -33.32 118.83
N ILE A 890 -2.33 -34.55 118.33
CA ILE A 890 -3.22 -35.63 118.71
C ILE A 890 -2.84 -36.08 120.13
N ASP A 891 -3.82 -36.15 121.05
CA ASP A 891 -3.59 -36.57 122.44
C ASP A 891 -3.41 -38.10 122.49
N ASP A 892 -2.16 -38.55 122.56
CA ASP A 892 -1.80 -39.97 122.57
C ASP A 892 -2.14 -40.66 123.91
N CYS A 893 -2.69 -39.92 124.89
CA CYS A 893 -3.20 -40.44 126.17
C CYS A 893 -4.72 -40.68 126.20
N ASP A 894 -5.45 -40.57 125.08
CA ASP A 894 -6.89 -40.91 125.00
C ASP A 894 -7.19 -41.98 123.92
N PRO A 895 -7.70 -43.17 124.29
CA PRO A 895 -7.99 -43.63 125.64
C PRO A 895 -6.74 -44.06 126.43
N ASP A 896 -6.71 -43.76 127.73
CA ASP A 896 -5.53 -43.90 128.62
C ASP A 896 -4.80 -45.25 128.44
N PRO A 897 -3.59 -45.25 127.84
CA PRO A 897 -2.85 -46.47 127.55
C PRO A 897 -2.09 -47.02 128.77
N CYS A 898 -2.02 -46.28 129.88
CA CYS A 898 -1.29 -46.68 131.09
C CYS A 898 -2.14 -47.58 132.02
N MET A 899 -1.56 -48.68 132.52
CA MET A 899 -2.28 -49.66 133.34
C MET A 899 -1.91 -49.57 134.84
N ASN A 900 -2.69 -50.25 135.70
CA ASN A 900 -2.45 -50.39 137.14
C ASN A 900 -2.37 -49.06 137.93
N GLY A 901 -3.11 -48.05 137.50
CA GLY A 901 -3.17 -46.74 138.17
C GLY A 901 -1.97 -45.82 137.91
N ALA A 902 -1.19 -46.10 136.86
CA ALA A 902 -0.13 -45.23 136.37
C ALA A 902 -0.70 -43.95 135.74
N THR A 903 0.09 -42.86 135.71
CA THR A 903 -0.30 -41.57 135.10
C THR A 903 0.32 -41.44 133.71
N CYS A 904 -0.50 -41.17 132.69
CA CYS A 904 -0.07 -40.91 131.31
C CYS A 904 0.36 -39.46 131.12
N SER A 905 1.40 -39.25 130.30
CA SER A 905 1.83 -37.93 129.82
C SER A 905 1.97 -37.94 128.29
N ASP A 906 1.27 -37.00 127.65
CA ASP A 906 1.20 -36.84 126.20
C ASP A 906 2.49 -36.27 125.59
N GLY A 907 2.77 -36.61 124.34
CA GLY A 907 3.91 -36.17 123.54
C GLY A 907 3.54 -36.12 122.05
N ILE A 908 4.48 -35.75 121.18
CA ILE A 908 4.22 -35.72 119.73
C ILE A 908 4.35 -37.15 119.19
N ASN A 909 3.24 -37.78 118.83
CA ASN A 909 3.15 -39.14 118.29
C ASN A 909 3.74 -40.21 119.24
N ARG A 910 3.64 -39.99 120.56
CA ARG A 910 4.09 -40.88 121.63
C ARG A 910 3.50 -40.50 122.99
N PHE A 911 3.33 -41.48 123.88
CA PHE A 911 2.96 -41.27 125.29
C PHE A 911 4.06 -41.80 126.25
N THR A 912 4.05 -41.37 127.51
CA THR A 912 4.94 -41.91 128.56
C THR A 912 4.17 -42.17 129.87
N CYS A 913 4.27 -43.39 130.41
CA CYS A 913 3.60 -43.80 131.66
C CYS A 913 4.53 -43.74 132.89
N ALA A 914 4.05 -43.14 133.98
CA ALA A 914 4.73 -43.19 135.28
C ALA A 914 4.12 -44.29 136.18
N CYS A 915 4.87 -45.37 136.41
CA CYS A 915 4.38 -46.58 137.10
C CYS A 915 4.28 -46.43 138.63
N ALA A 916 3.24 -47.04 139.21
CA ALA A 916 3.09 -47.19 140.66
C ALA A 916 4.08 -48.22 141.24
N GLU A 917 4.42 -48.11 142.53
CA GLU A 917 5.36 -49.03 143.21
C GLU A 917 4.96 -50.50 143.04
N GLY A 918 5.93 -51.37 142.74
CA GLY A 918 5.72 -52.80 142.45
C GLY A 918 5.50 -53.13 140.97
N PHE A 919 5.33 -52.15 140.08
CA PHE A 919 5.12 -52.36 138.65
C PHE A 919 6.19 -51.68 137.76
N SER A 920 6.44 -52.24 136.58
CA SER A 920 7.40 -51.76 135.59
C SER A 920 6.93 -52.03 134.15
N GLY A 921 7.72 -51.62 133.15
CA GLY A 921 7.38 -51.71 131.73
C GLY A 921 6.76 -50.43 131.15
N GLU A 922 6.70 -50.32 129.83
CA GLU A 922 6.37 -49.10 129.08
C GLU A 922 4.92 -48.60 129.31
N ASN A 923 4.01 -49.51 129.66
CA ASN A 923 2.63 -49.21 130.08
C ASN A 923 2.33 -49.67 131.52
N CYS A 924 3.36 -49.94 132.32
CA CYS A 924 3.25 -50.34 133.73
C CYS A 924 2.48 -51.64 134.00
N SER A 925 2.48 -52.57 133.04
CA SER A 925 1.77 -53.85 133.10
C SER A 925 2.56 -55.00 133.78
N ILE A 926 3.85 -54.81 134.05
CA ILE A 926 4.73 -55.89 134.54
C ILE A 926 4.86 -55.79 136.07
N ASN A 927 4.36 -56.79 136.80
CA ASN A 927 4.63 -56.91 138.25
C ASN A 927 6.10 -57.29 138.49
N ILE A 928 6.75 -56.65 139.46
CA ILE A 928 8.15 -56.92 139.83
C ILE A 928 8.19 -58.20 140.69
N ASP A 929 8.96 -59.21 140.29
CA ASP A 929 9.05 -60.51 140.98
C ASP A 929 9.85 -60.39 142.29
N ASP A 930 9.13 -60.41 143.42
CA ASP A 930 9.68 -60.28 144.77
C ASP A 930 10.32 -61.59 145.29
N CYS A 931 10.21 -62.70 144.55
CA CYS A 931 10.80 -63.99 144.89
C CYS A 931 12.20 -64.20 144.31
N ASN A 932 12.83 -63.18 143.73
CA ASN A 932 14.15 -63.29 143.13
C ASN A 932 15.13 -62.21 143.63
N PRO A 933 16.14 -62.56 144.44
CA PRO A 933 16.51 -63.92 144.86
C PRO A 933 15.61 -64.49 145.96
N ASN A 934 15.36 -65.82 145.93
CA ASN A 934 14.40 -66.51 146.81
C ASN A 934 14.67 -66.22 148.31
N PRO A 935 13.76 -65.51 149.00
CA PRO A 935 13.92 -65.11 150.39
C PRO A 935 13.57 -66.20 151.43
N CYS A 936 12.96 -67.32 151.03
CA CYS A 936 12.50 -68.39 151.94
C CYS A 936 13.63 -69.34 152.35
N MET A 937 13.73 -69.66 153.66
CA MET A 937 14.79 -70.51 154.20
C MET A 937 14.39 -72.00 154.29
N ASN A 938 15.36 -72.90 154.54
CA ASN A 938 15.16 -74.35 154.72
C ASN A 938 14.40 -75.06 153.58
N ASP A 939 14.77 -74.77 152.33
CA ASP A 939 14.14 -75.27 151.11
C ASP A 939 12.63 -74.92 150.99
N GLY A 940 12.22 -73.80 151.58
CA GLY A 940 10.88 -73.23 151.40
C GLY A 940 10.67 -72.68 149.99
N THR A 941 9.47 -72.86 149.45
CA THR A 941 9.09 -72.34 148.13
C THR A 941 8.50 -70.95 148.28
N CYS A 942 9.09 -69.95 147.61
CA CYS A 942 8.56 -68.59 147.56
C CYS A 942 7.45 -68.47 146.52
N ILE A 943 6.37 -67.78 146.89
CA ILE A 943 5.25 -67.42 146.02
C ILE A 943 5.20 -65.89 145.94
N ASP A 944 5.36 -65.37 144.71
CA ASP A 944 5.40 -63.94 144.41
C ASP A 944 4.01 -63.28 144.54
N GLY A 945 4.00 -61.99 144.87
CA GLY A 945 2.81 -61.17 145.04
C GLY A 945 3.03 -59.76 144.49
N THR A 946 2.07 -58.86 144.66
CA THR A 946 2.03 -57.58 143.91
C THR A 946 2.82 -56.42 144.55
N SER A 947 3.73 -56.75 145.50
CA SER A 947 4.66 -55.92 146.29
C SER A 947 5.09 -56.65 147.58
N SER A 948 4.99 -57.99 147.61
CA SER A 948 5.27 -58.83 148.77
C SER A 948 5.33 -60.31 148.39
N PHE A 949 6.10 -61.11 149.10
CA PHE A 949 6.18 -62.58 148.90
C PHE A 949 5.63 -63.38 150.09
N VAL A 950 5.28 -64.65 149.86
CA VAL A 950 4.88 -65.63 150.90
C VAL A 950 5.69 -66.91 150.77
N CYS A 951 6.21 -67.43 151.89
CA CYS A 951 6.96 -68.68 151.92
C CYS A 951 6.09 -69.87 152.33
N GLU A 952 6.07 -70.92 151.52
CA GLU A 952 5.53 -72.23 151.90
C GLU A 952 6.63 -73.14 152.45
N CYS A 953 6.48 -73.56 153.71
CA CYS A 953 7.52 -74.29 154.42
C CYS A 953 7.46 -75.80 154.19
N ALA A 954 8.64 -76.40 153.96
CA ALA A 954 8.80 -77.85 153.84
C ALA A 954 8.41 -78.59 155.14
N LYS A 955 7.93 -79.83 155.01
CA LYS A 955 7.41 -80.65 156.13
C LYS A 955 8.41 -80.76 157.28
N GLY A 956 8.03 -80.25 158.45
CA GLY A 956 8.87 -80.21 159.64
C GLY A 956 9.27 -78.81 160.08
N PHE A 957 9.04 -77.79 159.22
CA PHE A 957 9.36 -76.40 159.50
C PHE A 957 8.11 -75.50 159.51
N GLU A 958 8.15 -74.41 160.29
CA GLU A 958 7.13 -73.36 160.38
C GLU A 958 7.78 -71.99 160.62
N GLY A 959 7.02 -70.89 160.56
CA GLY A 959 7.55 -69.52 160.58
C GLY A 959 7.26 -68.78 159.28
N LYS A 960 7.43 -67.45 159.26
CA LYS A 960 7.05 -66.62 158.11
C LYS A 960 7.98 -66.84 156.91
N ASP A 961 9.25 -67.16 157.20
CA ASP A 961 10.30 -67.43 156.23
C ASP A 961 10.83 -68.87 156.38
N CYS A 962 10.06 -69.75 157.04
CA CYS A 962 10.32 -71.18 157.28
C CYS A 962 11.47 -71.52 158.24
N GLU A 963 11.67 -70.66 159.23
CA GLU A 963 12.83 -70.64 160.12
C GLU A 963 12.77 -71.56 161.37
N ILE A 964 11.63 -72.18 161.71
CA ILE A 964 11.38 -72.91 162.98
C ILE A 964 11.21 -74.42 162.74
N SER A 965 11.96 -75.31 163.42
CA SER A 965 11.92 -76.79 163.24
C SER A 965 11.14 -77.54 164.34
N LYS A 966 10.29 -78.53 163.98
CA LYS A 966 9.51 -79.41 164.91
C LYS A 966 10.21 -80.74 165.23
N LEU A 967 10.56 -81.01 166.51
CA LEU A 967 11.07 -82.31 167.01
C LEU A 967 10.20 -82.89 168.15
N ILE A 968 10.14 -84.22 168.20
CA ILE A 968 9.15 -85.15 168.80
C ILE A 968 9.48 -85.58 170.25
N HIS A 969 8.49 -86.00 171.06
CA HIS A 969 8.70 -87.07 172.06
C HIS A 969 7.51 -88.06 172.23
N LYS A 970 7.87 -89.36 172.27
CA LYS A 970 7.10 -90.59 172.50
C LYS A 970 6.57 -90.78 173.93
N THR A 971 5.46 -91.52 174.05
CA THR A 971 5.46 -92.86 174.70
C THR A 971 4.70 -93.84 173.81
#